data_AF-A0A431L437-F1
#
_entry.id   AF-A0A431L437-F1
#
_cell.length_a   1.000
_cell.length_b   1.000
_cell.length_c   1.000
_cell.angle_alpha   90.00
_cell.angle_beta   90.00
_cell.angle_gamma   90.00
#
_symmetry.space_group_name_H-M   'P 1'
#
loop_
_entity.id
_entity.type
_entity.pdbx_description
1 polymer ?
#
loop_
_entity_poly.entity_id
_entity_poly.type
_entity_poly.pdbx_seq_one_letter_code
_entity_poly.pdbx_strand_id
1 'polypeptide(L)'
;MVVNPTDPMLANPGGISAGQLIMSAIGNKLKGFLGASPAPKAAAPTEEQRKNLALQSQRVHLNMLAREGRFNEIVQIAETTTEQDIAGCAVSVLGRSETDQLTALEHLARSHSHAAVLAMIALFNNTHHENGKRIFVTRLKNGELARLVSSGHANLFSILDILGWLQKYGDGSFVALNHFPELWQCLSDRTEQVKVLGQMYGDPDPLGMRYIHEPNVIPGTIKLHAMSMLPNFTPAEQERFLIYASRDDDDRVAHAATVSLVNTWRSEAGLVPPGLEYFRMLDLNLLFHLCQISSSFQWGEPVEHFYERYKAHYAELAETDPYNDTTRYEQLMAIAEELDRELVRITERRINSLQPVASKISTLLNLPVARLESTEEDVNAAYLIGSGKVQVKRQVLMEDKPLSEDVMSALLHEIGHMEQDVLVIRMIADEIGLKFGQHSQQLEQLYERYAAGIGYAPDSMFLLAVLRLRNDKPLTPAEKVRAMRLYGAAHQAKINANQGRMVQGRLDQINESIDALSGGNYDVELLNCLRSQHGLDSLFQRGQVPAVLVAEMNSCAQDLYRIVNNHYQLNGAPYLVRNGKKLDIITLAREIYMSEAIDAVAPVITKLRALLVQILREESAVLHKRLTQIWRTGYHEAEAYVISDRVSVIVKAIRKNWFQTS
;
A
#
# COMPACT_ATOMS: atom_id res chain seq x y z
N MET A 1 3.78 -38.52 -36.53
CA MET A 1 3.10 -39.73 -36.00
C MET A 1 3.46 -39.86 -34.54
N VAL A 2 2.67 -39.23 -33.66
CA VAL A 2 2.78 -39.37 -32.20
C VAL A 2 1.34 -39.49 -31.70
N VAL A 3 1.14 -40.52 -30.88
CA VAL A 3 -0.13 -41.12 -30.50
C VAL A 3 -0.72 -40.39 -29.28
N ASN A 4 -2.00 -40.04 -29.37
CA ASN A 4 -2.85 -39.62 -28.25
C ASN A 4 -3.27 -40.84 -27.39
N PRO A 5 -3.27 -40.72 -26.06
CA PRO A 5 -4.10 -41.55 -25.18
C PRO A 5 -5.17 -40.67 -24.50
N THR A 6 -6.40 -40.66 -25.00
CA THR A 6 -7.59 -41.39 -24.47
C THR A 6 -8.04 -41.01 -23.05
N ASP A 7 -9.23 -40.39 -23.03
CA ASP A 7 -10.17 -40.25 -21.91
C ASP A 7 -10.39 -41.53 -21.08
N PRO A 8 -10.89 -41.35 -19.84
CA PRO A 8 -11.98 -42.16 -19.35
C PRO A 8 -13.21 -41.31 -18.99
N MET A 9 -14.35 -41.80 -19.48
CA MET A 9 -15.71 -41.38 -19.14
C MET A 9 -15.93 -41.21 -17.64
N LEU A 10 -16.55 -40.09 -17.24
CA LEU A 10 -17.24 -39.98 -15.96
C LEU A 10 -18.74 -39.77 -16.21
N ALA A 11 -19.48 -40.76 -15.74
CA ALA A 11 -20.92 -40.75 -15.65
C ALA A 11 -21.40 -39.62 -14.73
N ASN A 12 -22.50 -39.01 -15.12
CA ASN A 12 -23.23 -37.98 -14.41
C ASN A 12 -24.14 -38.63 -13.34
N PRO A 13 -24.03 -38.25 -12.05
CA PRO A 13 -25.22 -38.27 -11.21
C PRO A 13 -25.38 -36.95 -10.45
N GLY A 14 -26.55 -36.34 -10.62
CA GLY A 14 -27.13 -35.43 -9.64
C GLY A 14 -26.59 -34.00 -9.68
N GLY A 15 -27.33 -33.12 -10.35
CA GLY A 15 -27.15 -31.68 -10.24
C GLY A 15 -27.27 -31.21 -8.80
N ILE A 16 -26.13 -30.87 -8.21
CA ILE A 16 -26.02 -29.95 -7.07
C ILE A 16 -25.40 -28.69 -7.68
N SER A 17 -26.07 -27.55 -7.53
CA SER A 17 -25.56 -26.30 -8.11
C SER A 17 -24.19 -25.96 -7.52
N ALA A 18 -23.29 -25.40 -8.33
CA ALA A 18 -21.96 -24.96 -7.87
C ALA A 18 -22.05 -24.02 -6.64
N GLY A 19 -23.17 -23.30 -6.47
CA GLY A 19 -23.46 -22.49 -5.28
C GLY A 19 -23.71 -23.30 -3.99
N GLN A 20 -24.24 -24.52 -4.06
CA GLN A 20 -24.45 -25.37 -2.88
C GLN A 20 -23.16 -26.05 -2.40
N LEU A 21 -22.22 -26.36 -3.30
CA LEU A 21 -20.89 -26.88 -2.94
C LEU A 21 -20.00 -25.82 -2.31
N ILE A 22 -20.10 -24.56 -2.75
CA ILE A 22 -19.38 -23.42 -2.18
C ILE A 22 -19.94 -23.04 -0.79
N MET A 23 -21.26 -23.04 -0.60
CA MET A 23 -21.89 -22.76 0.70
C MET A 23 -21.65 -23.87 1.74
N SER A 24 -21.55 -25.13 1.33
CA SER A 24 -21.15 -26.24 2.21
C SER A 24 -19.66 -26.20 2.55
N ALA A 25 -18.78 -25.80 1.63
CA ALA A 25 -17.35 -25.64 1.89
C ALA A 25 -17.05 -24.46 2.84
N ILE A 26 -17.78 -23.35 2.72
CA ILE A 26 -17.68 -22.18 3.62
C ILE A 26 -18.28 -22.49 5.00
N GLY A 27 -19.46 -23.13 5.05
CA GLY A 27 -20.10 -23.56 6.29
C GLY A 27 -19.31 -24.63 7.06
N ASN A 28 -18.61 -25.53 6.36
CA ASN A 28 -17.73 -26.53 6.97
C ASN A 28 -16.37 -25.96 7.38
N LYS A 29 -15.83 -24.97 6.65
CA LYS A 29 -14.61 -24.25 7.07
C LYS A 29 -14.87 -23.44 8.33
N LEU A 30 -15.99 -22.71 8.43
CA LEU A 30 -16.35 -21.94 9.63
C LEU A 30 -16.79 -22.81 10.83
N LYS A 31 -17.50 -23.94 10.62
CA LYS A 31 -17.69 -24.94 11.69
C LYS A 31 -16.36 -25.55 12.18
N GLY A 32 -15.37 -25.67 11.30
CA GLY A 32 -13.99 -25.98 11.65
C GLY A 32 -13.28 -24.86 12.41
N PHE A 33 -13.55 -23.59 12.06
CA PHE A 33 -13.03 -22.41 12.78
C PHE A 33 -13.60 -22.35 14.21
N LEU A 34 -14.93 -22.28 14.38
CA LEU A 34 -15.57 -22.09 15.70
C LEU A 34 -15.54 -23.36 16.58
N GLY A 35 -15.04 -24.48 16.06
CA GLY A 35 -14.98 -25.80 16.73
C GLY A 35 -13.57 -26.33 17.03
N ALA A 36 -12.51 -25.57 16.72
CA ALA A 36 -11.13 -26.01 16.94
C ALA A 36 -10.68 -25.92 18.41
N SER A 37 -9.86 -26.89 18.84
CA SER A 37 -9.28 -26.98 20.19
C SER A 37 -8.45 -25.73 20.55
N PRO A 38 -8.40 -25.35 21.85
CA PRO A 38 -7.78 -24.10 22.28
C PRO A 38 -6.31 -24.03 21.90
N ALA A 39 -5.92 -22.89 21.32
CA ALA A 39 -4.52 -22.56 21.08
C ALA A 39 -3.73 -22.54 22.40
N PRO A 40 -2.44 -22.94 22.40
CA PRO A 40 -1.63 -22.95 23.61
C PRO A 40 -1.60 -21.56 24.27
N LYS A 41 -1.72 -21.53 25.61
CA LYS A 41 -1.74 -20.31 26.44
C LYS A 41 -0.58 -19.37 26.05
N ALA A 42 -0.91 -18.28 25.39
CA ALA A 42 0.05 -17.27 24.97
C ALA A 42 0.51 -16.41 26.16
N ALA A 43 1.71 -15.84 26.02
CA ALA A 43 2.28 -14.89 26.96
C ALA A 43 1.38 -13.65 27.14
N ALA A 44 1.51 -13.00 28.31
CA ALA A 44 0.75 -11.79 28.63
C ALA A 44 0.99 -10.68 27.60
N PRO A 45 -0.03 -9.87 27.26
CA PRO A 45 0.10 -8.80 26.29
C PRO A 45 1.08 -7.73 26.79
N THR A 46 1.88 -7.22 25.86
CA THR A 46 2.82 -6.12 26.11
C THR A 46 2.07 -4.83 26.44
N GLU A 47 2.76 -3.85 27.03
CA GLU A 47 2.17 -2.56 27.39
C GLU A 47 1.62 -1.81 26.15
N GLU A 48 2.36 -1.86 25.05
CA GLU A 48 1.92 -1.31 23.76
C GLU A 48 0.65 -1.99 23.23
N GLN A 49 0.54 -3.31 23.39
CA GLN A 49 -0.68 -4.04 23.02
C GLN A 49 -1.87 -3.62 23.88
N ARG A 50 -1.67 -3.39 25.18
CA ARG A 50 -2.73 -2.89 26.07
C ARG A 50 -3.16 -1.46 25.70
N LYS A 51 -2.22 -0.58 25.36
CA LYS A 51 -2.53 0.78 24.90
C LYS A 51 -3.35 0.74 23.60
N ASN A 52 -2.95 -0.07 22.62
CA ASN A 52 -3.67 -0.20 21.35
C ASN A 52 -5.09 -0.77 21.55
N LEU A 53 -5.27 -1.76 22.43
CA LEU A 53 -6.59 -2.28 22.78
C LEU A 53 -7.48 -1.22 23.45
N ALA A 54 -6.91 -0.38 24.32
CA ALA A 54 -7.65 0.72 24.96
C ALA A 54 -8.10 1.78 23.94
N LEU A 55 -7.23 2.18 23.00
CA LEU A 55 -7.56 3.11 21.92
C LEU A 55 -8.65 2.55 21.00
N GLN A 56 -8.55 1.27 20.62
CA GLN A 56 -9.59 0.55 19.88
C GLN A 56 -10.94 0.61 20.62
N SER A 57 -10.95 0.37 21.94
CA SER A 57 -12.15 0.48 22.76
C SER A 57 -12.82 1.85 22.67
N GLN A 58 -12.01 2.91 22.73
CA GLN A 58 -12.51 4.29 22.70
C GLN A 58 -13.04 4.67 21.32
N ARG A 59 -12.38 4.25 20.24
CA ARG A 59 -12.89 4.45 18.86
C ARG A 59 -14.23 3.75 18.63
N VAL A 60 -14.38 2.53 19.14
CA VAL A 60 -15.66 1.81 19.13
C VAL A 60 -16.72 2.59 19.91
N HIS A 61 -16.40 3.04 21.12
CA HIS A 61 -17.33 3.78 21.97
C HIS A 61 -17.84 5.06 21.31
N LEU A 62 -16.97 5.85 20.67
CA LEU A 62 -17.35 7.06 19.92
C LEU A 62 -18.35 6.77 18.81
N ASN A 63 -18.15 5.69 18.06
CA ASN A 63 -19.09 5.27 17.01
C ASN A 63 -20.44 4.84 17.59
N MET A 64 -20.47 4.23 18.79
CA MET A 64 -21.74 3.90 19.46
C MET A 64 -22.50 5.14 19.91
N LEU A 65 -21.82 6.10 20.57
CA LEU A 65 -22.44 7.36 21.01
C LEU A 65 -23.08 8.13 19.85
N ALA A 66 -22.46 8.09 18.68
CA ALA A 66 -22.98 8.76 17.49
C ALA A 66 -24.24 8.12 16.95
N ARG A 67 -24.31 6.78 16.97
CA ARG A 67 -25.53 6.04 16.60
C ARG A 67 -26.68 6.33 17.58
N GLU A 68 -26.35 6.58 18.83
CA GLU A 68 -27.30 6.96 19.88
C GLU A 68 -27.69 8.46 19.84
N GLY A 69 -27.10 9.27 18.94
CA GLY A 69 -27.37 10.71 18.85
C GLY A 69 -26.78 11.54 19.99
N ARG A 70 -25.84 10.99 20.77
CA ARG A 70 -25.27 11.61 21.98
C ARG A 70 -24.08 12.51 21.66
N PHE A 71 -24.28 13.51 20.80
CA PHE A 71 -23.20 14.34 20.25
C PHE A 71 -22.49 15.21 21.30
N ASN A 72 -23.18 15.67 22.35
CA ASN A 72 -22.56 16.45 23.43
C ASN A 72 -21.48 15.66 24.17
N GLU A 73 -21.67 14.35 24.32
CA GLU A 73 -20.68 13.49 24.97
C GLU A 73 -19.48 13.24 24.05
N ILE A 74 -19.70 13.16 22.74
CA ILE A 74 -18.62 13.09 21.76
C ILE A 74 -17.77 14.37 21.80
N VAL A 75 -18.40 15.54 21.89
CA VAL A 75 -17.72 16.83 22.05
C VAL A 75 -16.89 16.83 23.34
N GLN A 76 -17.48 16.44 24.47
CA GLN A 76 -16.77 16.40 25.76
C GLN A 76 -15.56 15.45 25.71
N ILE A 77 -15.69 14.28 25.08
CA ILE A 77 -14.58 13.35 24.89
C ILE A 77 -13.50 13.98 23.98
N ALA A 78 -13.89 14.63 22.89
CA ALA A 78 -12.96 15.29 21.96
C ALA A 78 -12.21 16.49 22.56
N GLU A 79 -12.83 17.21 23.52
CA GLU A 79 -12.20 18.32 24.22
C GLU A 79 -11.21 17.88 25.30
N THR A 80 -11.51 16.78 25.98
CA THR A 80 -10.75 16.31 27.15
C THR A 80 -9.69 15.27 26.82
N THR A 81 -9.77 14.63 25.65
CA THR A 81 -8.79 13.62 25.24
C THR A 81 -7.41 14.24 24.96
N THR A 82 -6.36 13.57 25.44
CA THR A 82 -4.97 13.87 25.08
C THR A 82 -4.47 13.05 23.88
N GLU A 83 -5.31 12.15 23.35
CA GLU A 83 -4.97 11.27 22.25
C GLU A 83 -5.57 11.81 20.94
N GLN A 84 -4.71 12.24 20.02
CA GLN A 84 -5.09 12.86 18.75
C GLN A 84 -5.99 11.94 17.89
N ASP A 85 -5.73 10.63 17.91
CA ASP A 85 -6.53 9.64 17.18
C ASP A 85 -8.00 9.62 17.62
N ILE A 86 -8.24 9.79 18.92
CA ILE A 86 -9.58 9.81 19.50
C ILE A 86 -10.29 11.11 19.14
N ALA A 87 -9.59 12.25 19.19
CA ALA A 87 -10.11 13.52 18.72
C ALA A 87 -10.48 13.48 17.23
N GLY A 88 -9.62 12.90 16.39
CA GLY A 88 -9.90 12.72 14.97
C GLY A 88 -11.07 11.80 14.68
N CYS A 89 -11.20 10.70 15.44
CA CYS A 89 -12.36 9.83 15.35
C CYS A 89 -13.65 10.59 15.72
N ALA A 90 -13.65 11.33 16.82
CA ALA A 90 -14.80 12.12 17.27
C ALA A 90 -15.22 13.17 16.23
N VAL A 91 -14.27 13.93 15.67
CA VAL A 91 -14.54 14.92 14.62
C VAL A 91 -15.06 14.24 13.34
N SER A 92 -14.47 13.12 12.91
CA SER A 92 -14.91 12.39 11.71
C SER A 92 -16.36 11.91 11.87
N VAL A 93 -16.72 11.48 13.07
CA VAL A 93 -18.07 11.03 13.41
C VAL A 93 -19.06 12.19 13.40
N LEU A 94 -18.70 13.35 13.96
CA LEU A 94 -19.51 14.58 13.90
C LEU A 94 -19.61 15.18 12.50
N GLY A 95 -18.67 14.87 11.60
CA GLY A 95 -18.64 15.40 10.24
C GLY A 95 -19.64 14.78 9.26
N ARG A 96 -20.38 13.73 9.66
CA ARG A 96 -21.18 12.88 8.75
C ARG A 96 -22.67 13.26 8.60
N SER A 97 -23.22 14.28 9.27
CA SER A 97 -24.69 14.51 9.31
C SER A 97 -25.13 15.98 9.49
N GLU A 98 -26.43 16.26 9.28
CA GLU A 98 -27.02 17.61 9.14
C GLU A 98 -27.30 18.38 10.44
N THR A 99 -27.26 19.72 10.29
CA THR A 99 -27.56 20.87 11.19
C THR A 99 -27.07 20.85 12.64
N ASP A 100 -27.47 19.91 13.50
CA ASP A 100 -27.17 19.97 14.96
C ASP A 100 -25.70 19.66 15.27
N GLN A 101 -25.04 18.91 14.38
CA GLN A 101 -23.61 18.58 14.47
C GLN A 101 -22.72 19.75 14.02
N LEU A 102 -23.26 20.71 13.26
CA LEU A 102 -22.52 21.88 12.82
C LEU A 102 -22.10 22.75 14.00
N THR A 103 -23.02 22.98 14.94
CA THR A 103 -22.74 23.76 16.15
C THR A 103 -21.70 23.06 17.01
N ALA A 104 -21.73 21.73 17.09
CA ALA A 104 -20.72 20.93 17.77
C ALA A 104 -19.32 21.06 17.12
N LEU A 105 -19.23 20.98 15.79
CA LEU A 105 -17.98 21.20 15.06
C LEU A 105 -17.45 22.63 15.21
N GLU A 106 -18.34 23.61 15.14
CA GLU A 106 -18.00 25.03 15.35
C GLU A 106 -17.49 25.33 16.76
N HIS A 107 -18.04 24.63 17.76
CA HIS A 107 -17.57 24.70 19.14
C HIS A 107 -16.16 24.08 19.25
N LEU A 108 -15.97 22.86 18.75
CA LEU A 108 -14.68 22.19 18.74
C LEU A 108 -13.61 23.01 17.98
N ALA A 109 -13.94 23.61 16.84
CA ALA A 109 -13.04 24.46 16.08
C ALA A 109 -12.58 25.71 16.85
N ARG A 110 -13.39 26.20 17.81
CA ARG A 110 -13.04 27.32 18.71
C ARG A 110 -12.39 26.86 20.03
N SER A 111 -12.35 25.57 20.31
CA SER A 111 -11.70 24.99 21.51
C SER A 111 -10.16 25.09 21.46
N HIS A 112 -9.50 24.64 22.52
CA HIS A 112 -8.04 24.54 22.60
C HIS A 112 -7.54 23.09 22.66
N SER A 113 -8.32 22.14 22.14
CA SER A 113 -8.00 20.71 22.18
C SER A 113 -7.42 20.19 20.86
N HIS A 114 -7.04 18.90 20.84
CA HIS A 114 -6.64 18.16 19.62
C HIS A 114 -7.70 18.16 18.52
N ALA A 115 -8.97 18.40 18.87
CA ALA A 115 -10.07 18.43 17.91
C ALA A 115 -10.16 19.75 17.13
N ALA A 116 -9.51 20.83 17.57
CA ALA A 116 -9.76 22.16 17.04
C ALA A 116 -9.44 22.30 15.54
N VAL A 117 -8.22 21.95 15.13
CA VAL A 117 -7.82 22.04 13.71
C VAL A 117 -8.56 20.99 12.87
N LEU A 118 -8.78 19.79 13.41
CA LEU A 118 -9.54 18.73 12.73
C LEU A 118 -10.98 19.17 12.46
N ALA A 119 -11.62 19.85 13.41
CA ALA A 119 -12.97 20.39 13.26
C ALA A 119 -13.01 21.54 12.24
N MET A 120 -11.97 22.38 12.16
CA MET A 120 -11.84 23.37 11.07
C MET A 120 -11.79 22.68 9.71
N ILE A 121 -10.97 21.63 9.56
CA ILE A 121 -10.87 20.84 8.32
C ILE A 121 -12.24 20.22 7.96
N ALA A 122 -12.93 19.65 8.94
CA ALA A 122 -14.28 19.12 8.72
C ALA A 122 -15.27 20.20 8.26
N LEU A 123 -15.23 21.40 8.85
CA LEU A 123 -16.05 22.54 8.41
C LEU A 123 -15.69 23.02 6.99
N PHE A 124 -14.42 22.97 6.61
CA PHE A 124 -13.95 23.29 5.26
C PHE A 124 -14.44 22.27 4.21
N ASN A 125 -14.39 20.99 4.54
CA ASN A 125 -14.77 19.91 3.63
C ASN A 125 -16.29 19.78 3.49
N ASN A 126 -17.05 20.26 4.48
CA ASN A 126 -18.51 20.33 4.42
C ASN A 126 -18.97 21.59 3.65
N THR A 127 -20.27 21.71 3.36
CA THR A 127 -20.88 22.87 2.66
C THR A 127 -20.73 24.23 3.39
N HIS A 128 -20.01 24.27 4.52
CA HIS A 128 -19.85 25.40 5.43
C HIS A 128 -18.45 26.03 5.42
N HIS A 129 -17.78 25.98 4.26
CA HIS A 129 -16.44 26.52 4.04
C HIS A 129 -16.21 27.94 4.60
N GLU A 130 -17.16 28.86 4.47
CA GLU A 130 -17.03 30.23 4.98
C GLU A 130 -16.94 30.30 6.53
N ASN A 131 -17.64 29.42 7.25
CA ASN A 131 -17.54 29.38 8.71
C ASN A 131 -16.18 28.84 9.17
N GLY A 132 -15.71 27.74 8.56
CA GLY A 132 -14.38 27.18 8.81
C GLY A 132 -13.28 28.20 8.51
N LYS A 133 -13.37 28.87 7.37
CA LYS A 133 -12.46 29.95 6.95
C LYS A 133 -12.42 31.12 7.91
N ARG A 134 -13.58 31.64 8.31
CA ARG A 134 -13.67 32.76 9.25
C ARG A 134 -13.00 32.39 10.58
N ILE A 135 -13.30 31.22 11.15
CA ILE A 135 -12.68 30.75 12.39
C ILE A 135 -11.17 30.64 12.20
N PHE A 136 -10.71 29.94 11.17
CA PHE A 136 -9.29 29.73 10.91
C PHE A 136 -8.51 31.04 10.77
N VAL A 137 -8.99 31.98 9.94
CA VAL A 137 -8.32 33.27 9.71
C VAL A 137 -8.27 34.12 10.98
N THR A 138 -9.35 34.18 11.76
CA THR A 138 -9.36 34.89 13.04
C THR A 138 -8.32 34.30 14.00
N ARG A 139 -8.26 32.98 14.13
CA ARG A 139 -7.31 32.30 15.01
C ARG A 139 -5.87 32.43 14.57
N LEU A 140 -5.62 32.40 13.25
CA LEU A 140 -4.29 32.62 12.68
C LEU A 140 -3.78 34.03 13.00
N LYS A 141 -4.61 35.06 12.77
CA LYS A 141 -4.26 36.47 13.07
C LYS A 141 -4.02 36.72 14.56
N ASN A 142 -4.71 35.99 15.43
CA ASN A 142 -4.56 36.09 16.89
C ASN A 142 -3.37 35.27 17.46
N GLY A 143 -2.58 34.60 16.61
CA GLY A 143 -1.50 33.70 17.05
C GLY A 143 -2.00 32.49 17.86
N GLU A 144 -3.29 32.15 17.76
CA GLU A 144 -3.88 31.03 18.51
C GLU A 144 -3.48 29.69 17.92
N LEU A 145 -3.29 29.61 16.59
CA LEU A 145 -2.85 28.38 15.92
C LEU A 145 -1.40 28.03 16.27
N ALA A 146 -0.51 29.02 16.35
CA ALA A 146 0.86 28.86 16.85
C ALA A 146 0.87 28.31 18.30
N ARG A 147 -0.04 28.81 19.15
CA ARG A 147 -0.24 28.30 20.51
C ARG A 147 -0.74 26.85 20.54
N LEU A 148 -1.61 26.44 19.61
CA LEU A 148 -2.04 25.05 19.50
C LEU A 148 -0.89 24.12 19.06
N VAL A 149 -0.05 24.56 18.13
CA VAL A 149 1.13 23.78 17.70
C VAL A 149 2.14 23.64 18.84
N SER A 150 2.50 24.73 19.49
CA SER A 150 3.47 24.71 20.60
C SER A 150 2.99 23.93 21.83
N SER A 151 1.69 23.81 22.04
CA SER A 151 1.10 22.96 23.10
C SER A 151 0.89 21.50 22.67
N GLY A 152 1.24 21.13 21.44
CA GLY A 152 1.04 19.78 20.90
C GLY A 152 -0.41 19.44 20.53
N HIS A 153 -1.34 20.39 20.67
CA HIS A 153 -2.75 20.18 20.32
C HIS A 153 -3.05 20.26 18.82
N ALA A 154 -2.11 20.74 18.00
CA ALA A 154 -2.28 20.78 16.55
C ALA A 154 -1.01 20.34 15.82
N ASN A 155 -1.18 19.60 14.73
CA ASN A 155 -0.11 19.36 13.76
C ASN A 155 0.02 20.57 12.84
N LEU A 156 1.24 21.10 12.69
CA LEU A 156 1.54 22.20 11.77
C LEU A 156 1.12 21.87 10.33
N PHE A 157 1.37 20.66 9.85
CA PHE A 157 1.00 20.25 8.50
C PHE A 157 -0.49 20.46 8.22
N SER A 158 -1.38 20.14 9.17
CA SER A 158 -2.83 20.37 9.05
C SER A 158 -3.19 21.85 8.92
N ILE A 159 -2.44 22.74 9.56
CA ILE A 159 -2.63 24.20 9.42
C ILE A 159 -2.15 24.67 8.03
N LEU A 160 -1.01 24.15 7.57
CA LEU A 160 -0.48 24.49 6.25
C LEU A 160 -1.37 23.96 5.12
N ASP A 161 -2.00 22.81 5.31
CA ASP A 161 -2.96 22.23 4.36
C ASP A 161 -4.18 23.17 4.17
N ILE A 162 -4.76 23.66 5.27
CA ILE A 162 -5.84 24.66 5.23
C ILE A 162 -5.38 25.94 4.51
N LEU A 163 -4.15 26.40 4.74
CA LEU A 163 -3.59 27.56 4.03
C LEU A 163 -3.49 27.32 2.51
N GLY A 164 -3.09 26.11 2.11
CA GLY A 164 -3.08 25.67 0.72
C GLY A 164 -4.46 25.75 0.06
N TRP A 165 -5.49 25.23 0.76
CA TRP A 165 -6.88 25.35 0.32
C TRP A 165 -7.33 26.81 0.18
N LEU A 166 -7.06 27.66 1.17
CA LEU A 166 -7.43 29.09 1.13
C LEU A 166 -6.76 29.84 -0.03
N GLN A 167 -5.51 29.50 -0.37
CA GLN A 167 -4.83 30.07 -1.52
C GLN A 167 -5.48 29.62 -2.84
N LYS A 168 -5.86 28.34 -2.96
CA LYS A 168 -6.53 27.80 -4.15
C LYS A 168 -7.85 28.52 -4.45
N TYR A 169 -8.56 28.98 -3.42
CA TYR A 169 -9.81 29.74 -3.55
C TYR A 169 -9.64 31.27 -3.69
N GLY A 170 -8.41 31.76 -3.91
CA GLY A 170 -8.15 33.16 -4.27
C GLY A 170 -8.04 34.17 -3.12
N ASP A 171 -8.17 33.73 -1.86
CA ASP A 171 -8.21 34.60 -0.68
C ASP A 171 -6.91 34.62 0.16
N GLY A 172 -5.91 33.79 -0.16
CA GLY A 172 -4.88 33.38 0.81
C GLY A 172 -3.42 33.76 0.56
N SER A 173 -3.04 34.28 -0.62
CA SER A 173 -1.61 34.31 -1.03
C SER A 173 -0.71 35.18 -0.13
N PHE A 174 -1.23 36.23 0.50
CA PHE A 174 -0.45 37.14 1.35
C PHE A 174 -0.43 36.74 2.83
N VAL A 175 -1.43 36.01 3.30
CA VAL A 175 -1.55 35.66 4.74
C VAL A 175 -0.62 34.50 5.10
N ALA A 176 -0.47 33.52 4.22
CA ALA A 176 0.23 32.27 4.53
C ALA A 176 1.75 32.43 4.76
N LEU A 177 2.43 33.22 3.91
CA LEU A 177 3.89 33.36 3.97
C LEU A 177 4.38 34.09 5.22
N ASN A 178 3.62 35.09 5.69
CA ASN A 178 4.01 35.92 6.84
C ASN A 178 3.92 35.16 8.17
N HIS A 179 3.06 34.14 8.25
CA HIS A 179 2.88 33.34 9.48
C HIS A 179 3.68 32.04 9.48
N PHE A 180 4.22 31.58 8.34
CA PHE A 180 5.01 30.35 8.29
C PHE A 180 6.23 30.36 9.22
N PRO A 181 7.07 31.42 9.28
CA PRO A 181 8.21 31.45 10.20
C PRO A 181 7.81 31.33 11.67
N GLU A 182 6.73 32.01 12.09
CA GLU A 182 6.19 31.96 13.46
C GLU A 182 5.69 30.55 13.79
N LEU A 183 4.91 29.95 12.89
CA LEU A 183 4.41 28.59 13.03
C LEU A 183 5.55 27.55 13.05
N TRP A 184 6.58 27.74 12.23
CA TRP A 184 7.76 26.87 12.19
C TRP A 184 8.55 26.94 13.50
N GLN A 185 8.73 28.12 14.08
CA GLN A 185 9.40 28.32 15.37
C GLN A 185 8.69 27.61 16.53
N CYS A 186 7.41 27.27 16.39
CA CYS A 186 6.67 26.50 17.39
C CYS A 186 7.09 25.02 17.43
N LEU A 187 7.72 24.49 16.38
CA LEU A 187 8.25 23.13 16.36
C LEU A 187 9.61 23.12 17.07
N SER A 188 9.61 22.75 18.35
CA SER A 188 10.83 22.60 19.15
C SER A 188 11.55 21.26 18.96
N ASP A 189 10.83 20.23 18.48
CA ASP A 189 11.36 18.90 18.25
C ASP A 189 11.78 18.71 16.78
N ARG A 190 13.03 18.27 16.57
CA ARG A 190 13.57 17.91 15.25
C ARG A 190 12.73 16.82 14.59
N THR A 191 12.22 15.86 15.36
CA THR A 191 11.41 14.75 14.84
C THR A 191 10.13 15.28 14.19
N GLU A 192 9.47 16.24 14.83
CA GLU A 192 8.28 16.89 14.28
C GLU A 192 8.60 17.78 13.09
N GLN A 193 9.73 18.50 13.10
CA GLN A 193 10.20 19.26 11.94
C GLN A 193 10.42 18.37 10.71
N VAL A 194 11.04 17.19 10.89
CA VAL A 194 11.25 16.20 9.83
C VAL A 194 9.93 15.66 9.29
N LYS A 195 8.97 15.32 10.17
CA LYS A 195 7.63 14.88 9.77
C LYS A 195 6.92 15.94 8.94
N VAL A 196 6.90 17.19 9.42
CA VAL A 196 6.18 18.26 8.73
C VAL A 196 6.81 18.55 7.36
N LEU A 197 8.14 18.63 7.26
CA LEU A 197 8.81 18.85 5.97
C LEU A 197 8.56 17.72 4.98
N GLY A 198 8.65 16.47 5.42
CA GLY A 198 8.37 15.35 4.54
C GLY A 198 6.93 15.39 4.03
N GLN A 199 5.96 15.58 4.92
CA GLN A 199 4.55 15.72 4.53
C GLN A 199 4.34 16.90 3.58
N MET A 200 5.00 18.05 3.79
CA MET A 200 4.95 19.21 2.90
C MET A 200 5.45 18.93 1.48
N TYR A 201 6.42 18.04 1.31
CA TYR A 201 6.93 17.64 -0.01
C TYR A 201 6.25 16.39 -0.58
N GLY A 202 5.28 15.81 0.14
CA GLY A 202 4.53 14.64 -0.32
C GLY A 202 5.14 13.29 0.07
N ASP A 203 5.95 13.25 1.13
CA ASP A 203 6.43 12.03 1.77
C ASP A 203 5.48 11.62 2.90
N PRO A 204 4.70 10.53 2.75
CA PRO A 204 3.69 10.17 3.73
C PRO A 204 4.25 9.49 4.99
N ASP A 205 5.52 9.07 5.00
CA ASP A 205 6.18 8.52 6.21
C ASP A 205 7.64 8.99 6.35
N PRO A 206 7.87 10.27 6.69
CA PRO A 206 9.20 10.90 6.66
C PRO A 206 10.23 10.28 7.60
N LEU A 207 9.77 9.56 8.63
CA LEU A 207 10.62 8.86 9.60
C LEU A 207 10.77 7.37 9.30
N GLY A 208 9.87 6.80 8.50
CA GLY A 208 9.90 5.40 8.11
C GLY A 208 10.45 5.21 6.71
N MET A 209 9.83 4.31 5.95
CA MET A 209 10.30 3.92 4.63
C MET A 209 9.88 4.95 3.57
N ARG A 210 10.52 4.96 2.40
CA ARG A 210 10.05 5.75 1.25
C ARG A 210 8.71 5.18 0.75
N TYR A 211 7.77 6.05 0.42
CA TYR A 211 6.45 5.73 -0.15
C TYR A 211 6.23 6.46 -1.48
N ILE A 212 5.14 6.11 -2.17
CA ILE A 212 4.66 6.85 -3.34
C ILE A 212 4.43 8.32 -2.93
N HIS A 213 4.86 9.24 -3.79
CA HIS A 213 4.68 10.67 -3.56
C HIS A 213 3.18 11.01 -3.49
N GLU A 214 2.76 11.62 -2.39
CA GLU A 214 1.39 12.09 -2.19
C GLU A 214 1.33 13.60 -2.46
N PRO A 215 0.75 14.05 -3.59
CA PRO A 215 0.64 15.47 -3.87
C PRO A 215 -0.21 16.15 -2.79
N ASN A 216 0.17 17.37 -2.43
CA ASN A 216 -0.52 18.18 -1.44
C ASN A 216 -0.74 19.61 -1.94
N VAL A 217 -1.68 20.31 -1.33
CA VAL A 217 -2.08 21.67 -1.75
C VAL A 217 -1.20 22.77 -1.15
N ILE A 218 -0.10 22.42 -0.48
CA ILE A 218 0.74 23.39 0.22
C ILE A 218 1.33 24.41 -0.78
N PRO A 219 1.28 25.72 -0.48
CA PRO A 219 1.78 26.75 -1.39
C PRO A 219 3.25 26.57 -1.77
N GLY A 220 3.56 26.68 -3.07
CA GLY A 220 4.94 26.58 -3.57
C GLY A 220 5.91 27.60 -2.94
N THR A 221 5.43 28.79 -2.57
CA THR A 221 6.25 29.80 -1.86
C THR A 221 6.66 29.34 -0.45
N ILE A 222 5.77 28.66 0.27
CA ILE A 222 6.08 28.05 1.57
C ILE A 222 7.05 26.90 1.38
N LYS A 223 6.82 26.03 0.38
CA LYS A 223 7.73 24.93 0.04
C LYS A 223 9.14 25.43 -0.26
N LEU A 224 9.29 26.48 -1.06
CA LEU A 224 10.58 27.12 -1.37
C LEU A 224 11.24 27.73 -0.13
N HIS A 225 10.47 28.37 0.76
CA HIS A 225 11.02 28.91 2.01
C HIS A 225 11.50 27.78 2.94
N ALA A 226 10.70 26.72 3.09
CA ALA A 226 11.09 25.51 3.82
C ALA A 226 12.33 24.83 3.22
N MET A 227 12.49 24.86 1.88
CA MET A 227 13.69 24.31 1.23
C MET A 227 14.97 25.04 1.66
N SER A 228 14.89 26.36 1.91
CA SER A 228 16.03 27.13 2.39
C SER A 228 16.50 26.73 3.80
N MET A 229 15.67 26.00 4.55
CA MET A 229 15.98 25.51 5.90
C MET A 229 16.63 24.11 5.87
N LEU A 230 16.60 23.40 4.74
CA LEU A 230 17.14 22.05 4.59
C LEU A 230 18.63 21.89 4.94
N PRO A 231 19.52 22.89 4.76
CA PRO A 231 20.90 22.79 5.20
C PRO A 231 21.09 22.55 6.71
N ASN A 232 20.04 22.75 7.53
CA ASN A 232 20.07 22.47 8.97
C ASN A 232 19.80 20.99 9.31
N PHE A 233 19.44 20.17 8.32
CA PHE A 233 19.12 18.75 8.46
C PHE A 233 20.31 17.87 8.09
N THR A 234 20.23 16.57 8.38
CA THR A 234 21.27 15.63 7.94
C THR A 234 21.26 15.51 6.41
N PRO A 235 22.39 15.13 5.78
CA PRO A 235 22.44 14.92 4.34
C PRO A 235 21.40 13.91 3.82
N ALA A 236 21.11 12.86 4.59
CA ALA A 236 20.11 11.85 4.24
C ALA A 236 18.67 12.39 4.28
N GLU A 237 18.34 13.19 5.29
CA GLU A 237 17.03 13.89 5.39
C GLU A 237 16.90 14.90 4.24
N GLN A 238 17.94 15.70 3.98
CA GLN A 238 17.95 16.68 2.90
C GLN A 238 17.75 16.02 1.53
N GLU A 239 18.51 14.97 1.21
CA GLU A 239 18.37 14.24 -0.04
C GLU A 239 16.95 13.69 -0.19
N ARG A 240 16.41 13.07 0.86
CA ARG A 240 15.04 12.53 0.87
C ARG A 240 14.01 13.62 0.57
N PHE A 241 14.03 14.74 1.29
CA PHE A 241 13.07 15.83 1.07
C PHE A 241 13.16 16.42 -0.31
N LEU A 242 14.39 16.62 -0.82
CA LEU A 242 14.56 17.15 -2.16
C LEU A 242 14.10 16.16 -3.25
N ILE A 243 14.24 14.83 -3.06
CA ILE A 243 13.69 13.82 -3.98
C ILE A 243 12.18 13.99 -4.11
N TYR A 244 11.46 14.13 -3.00
CA TYR A 244 10.01 14.36 -3.03
C TYR A 244 9.68 15.73 -3.63
N ALA A 245 10.37 16.80 -3.23
CA ALA A 245 10.18 18.13 -3.78
C ALA A 245 10.48 18.22 -5.29
N SER A 246 11.36 17.37 -5.84
CA SER A 246 11.61 17.29 -7.28
C SER A 246 10.40 16.81 -8.09
N ARG A 247 9.47 16.09 -7.44
CA ARG A 247 8.24 15.54 -8.04
C ARG A 247 7.05 16.49 -7.89
N ASP A 248 7.23 17.65 -7.27
CA ASP A 248 6.18 18.64 -7.06
C ASP A 248 5.55 19.14 -8.38
N ASP A 249 4.26 19.46 -8.30
CA ASP A 249 3.49 20.02 -9.42
C ASP A 249 3.88 21.49 -9.71
N ASP A 250 4.38 22.25 -8.72
CA ASP A 250 4.95 23.58 -8.95
C ASP A 250 6.36 23.44 -9.54
N ASP A 251 6.48 23.68 -10.86
CA ASP A 251 7.74 23.62 -11.60
C ASP A 251 8.88 24.43 -10.95
N ARG A 252 8.59 25.50 -10.18
CA ARG A 252 9.62 26.28 -9.48
C ARG A 252 10.21 25.51 -8.29
N VAL A 253 9.35 24.82 -7.53
CA VAL A 253 9.76 23.95 -6.41
C VAL A 253 10.56 22.77 -6.97
N ALA A 254 10.00 22.09 -7.98
CA ALA A 254 10.63 20.96 -8.62
C ALA A 254 12.00 21.30 -9.22
N HIS A 255 12.12 22.44 -9.92
CA HIS A 255 13.37 22.91 -10.48
C HIS A 255 14.40 23.23 -9.39
N ALA A 256 14.04 24.02 -8.38
CA ALA A 256 14.94 24.36 -7.28
C ALA A 256 15.44 23.09 -6.54
N ALA A 257 14.56 22.11 -6.34
CA ALA A 257 14.89 20.87 -5.67
C ALA A 257 15.85 20.01 -6.50
N THR A 258 15.57 19.91 -7.80
CA THR A 258 16.41 19.18 -8.76
C THR A 258 17.82 19.75 -8.85
N VAL A 259 17.95 21.08 -8.91
CA VAL A 259 19.27 21.73 -8.91
C VAL A 259 20.02 21.47 -7.61
N SER A 260 19.34 21.56 -6.47
CA SER A 260 19.93 21.28 -5.15
C SER A 260 20.39 19.81 -5.02
N LEU A 261 19.59 18.85 -5.50
CA LEU A 261 19.95 17.42 -5.52
C LEU A 261 21.18 17.14 -6.36
N VAL A 262 21.21 17.62 -7.61
CA VAL A 262 22.34 17.36 -8.50
C VAL A 262 23.63 17.94 -7.92
N ASN A 263 23.58 19.11 -7.28
CA ASN A 263 24.72 19.67 -6.58
C ASN A 263 25.12 18.83 -5.35
N THR A 264 24.15 18.32 -4.60
CA THR A 264 24.37 17.43 -3.45
C THR A 264 25.06 16.14 -3.90
N TRP A 265 24.57 15.48 -4.96
CA TRP A 265 25.16 14.25 -5.48
C TRP A 265 26.56 14.43 -6.10
N ARG A 266 26.91 15.66 -6.50
CA ARG A 266 28.28 16.01 -6.94
C ARG A 266 29.25 16.24 -5.78
N SER A 267 28.73 16.44 -4.57
CA SER A 267 29.57 16.62 -3.38
C SER A 267 30.10 15.27 -2.87
N GLU A 268 31.18 15.31 -2.08
CA GLU A 268 31.75 14.11 -1.46
C GLU A 268 30.73 13.36 -0.59
N ALA A 269 29.86 14.10 0.12
CA ALA A 269 28.83 13.53 0.99
C ALA A 269 27.67 12.88 0.23
N GLY A 270 27.38 13.32 -1.00
CA GLY A 270 26.26 12.79 -1.81
C GLY A 270 26.68 11.84 -2.93
N LEU A 271 27.98 11.67 -3.18
CA LEU A 271 28.49 10.77 -4.21
C LEU A 271 28.06 9.33 -3.96
N VAL A 272 28.19 8.88 -2.70
CA VAL A 272 27.83 7.54 -2.25
C VAL A 272 26.82 7.66 -1.10
N PRO A 273 25.57 7.18 -1.27
CA PRO A 273 24.59 7.23 -0.19
C PRO A 273 25.03 6.43 1.04
N PRO A 274 24.58 6.82 2.25
CA PRO A 274 24.92 6.10 3.48
C PRO A 274 24.55 4.62 3.41
N GLY A 275 25.50 3.75 3.76
CA GLY A 275 25.30 2.29 3.79
C GLY A 275 25.47 1.59 2.43
N LEU A 276 25.84 2.31 1.37
CA LEU A 276 26.16 1.75 0.06
C LEU A 276 27.66 1.88 -0.27
N GLU A 277 28.13 1.03 -1.18
CA GLU A 277 29.43 1.18 -1.84
C GLU A 277 29.27 1.99 -3.13
N TYR A 278 30.37 2.58 -3.64
CA TYR A 278 30.33 3.19 -4.96
C TYR A 278 30.15 2.12 -6.06
N PHE A 279 29.20 2.34 -6.97
CA PHE A 279 28.98 1.53 -8.16
C PHE A 279 28.65 2.41 -9.36
N ARG A 280 28.77 1.85 -10.58
CA ARG A 280 28.75 2.65 -11.83
C ARG A 280 27.48 3.47 -12.00
N MET A 281 26.31 2.96 -11.60
CA MET A 281 25.04 3.68 -11.69
C MET A 281 24.91 4.85 -10.69
N LEU A 282 25.86 5.03 -9.76
CA LEU A 282 25.98 6.25 -8.94
C LEU A 282 26.82 7.34 -9.61
N ASP A 283 27.58 7.02 -10.66
CA ASP A 283 28.31 8.02 -11.45
C ASP A 283 27.29 8.90 -12.18
N LEU A 284 27.18 10.16 -11.73
CA LEU A 284 26.23 11.11 -12.32
C LEU A 284 26.49 11.35 -13.80
N ASN A 285 27.74 11.42 -14.26
CA ASN A 285 28.03 11.69 -15.66
C ASN A 285 27.57 10.51 -16.53
N LEU A 286 27.83 9.29 -16.07
CA LEU A 286 27.30 8.09 -16.72
C LEU A 286 25.77 8.12 -16.68
N LEU A 287 25.15 8.41 -15.54
CA LEU A 287 23.70 8.40 -15.39
C LEU A 287 23.01 9.43 -16.29
N PHE A 288 23.54 10.66 -16.38
CA PHE A 288 23.10 11.66 -17.36
C PHE A 288 23.20 11.14 -18.78
N HIS A 289 24.32 10.48 -19.13
CA HIS A 289 24.49 9.90 -20.47
C HIS A 289 23.48 8.78 -20.76
N LEU A 290 23.22 7.89 -19.79
CA LEU A 290 22.22 6.83 -19.92
C LEU A 290 20.82 7.40 -20.08
N CYS A 291 20.46 8.41 -19.27
CA CYS A 291 19.17 9.09 -19.36
C CYS A 291 19.00 9.82 -20.70
N GLN A 292 20.07 10.43 -21.24
CA GLN A 292 20.05 11.08 -22.55
C GLN A 292 19.83 10.08 -23.69
N ILE A 293 20.42 8.88 -23.61
CA ILE A 293 20.19 7.82 -24.60
C ILE A 293 18.70 7.45 -24.60
N SER A 294 18.12 7.21 -23.42
CA SER A 294 16.70 6.87 -23.27
C SER A 294 15.77 8.02 -23.69
N SER A 295 16.09 9.27 -23.34
CA SER A 295 15.24 10.44 -23.66
C SER A 295 15.20 10.77 -25.15
N SER A 296 16.28 10.44 -25.87
CA SER A 296 16.39 10.63 -27.32
C SER A 296 15.62 9.57 -28.13
N PHE A 297 15.11 8.52 -27.50
CA PHE A 297 14.39 7.46 -28.17
C PHE A 297 13.02 7.93 -28.70
N GLN A 298 12.73 7.56 -29.95
CA GLN A 298 11.45 7.77 -30.58
C GLN A 298 10.99 6.48 -31.26
N TRP A 299 9.69 6.23 -31.21
CA TRP A 299 9.06 5.14 -31.93
C TRP A 299 9.12 5.39 -33.45
N GLY A 300 9.51 4.39 -34.22
CA GLY A 300 9.72 4.55 -35.67
C GLY A 300 8.44 4.58 -36.52
N GLU A 301 7.35 3.99 -36.04
CA GLU A 301 6.05 3.90 -36.75
C GLU A 301 4.90 4.13 -35.75
N PRO A 302 3.86 4.91 -36.07
CA PRO A 302 2.70 5.05 -35.19
C PRO A 302 1.83 3.77 -35.19
N VAL A 303 1.14 3.51 -34.08
CA VAL A 303 0.17 2.41 -33.91
C VAL A 303 -1.24 2.98 -33.65
N GLU A 304 -1.54 4.09 -34.33
CA GLU A 304 -2.74 4.90 -34.13
C GLU A 304 -4.02 4.06 -34.03
N HIS A 305 -4.79 4.29 -32.96
CA HIS A 305 -6.10 3.71 -32.69
C HIS A 305 -6.17 2.18 -32.60
N PHE A 306 -5.06 1.43 -32.73
CA PHE A 306 -5.08 -0.03 -32.63
C PHE A 306 -5.55 -0.48 -31.24
N TYR A 307 -4.98 0.09 -30.17
CA TYR A 307 -5.32 -0.30 -28.80
C TYR A 307 -6.75 0.08 -28.40
N GLU A 308 -7.27 1.20 -28.92
CA GLU A 308 -8.65 1.61 -28.74
C GLU A 308 -9.62 0.64 -29.45
N ARG A 309 -9.31 0.27 -30.71
CA ARG A 309 -10.04 -0.76 -31.45
C ARG A 309 -9.98 -2.12 -30.75
N TYR A 310 -8.80 -2.53 -30.27
CA TYR A 310 -8.60 -3.77 -29.51
C TYR A 310 -9.52 -3.81 -28.29
N LYS A 311 -9.48 -2.77 -27.45
CA LYS A 311 -10.34 -2.68 -26.26
C LYS A 311 -11.82 -2.68 -26.61
N ALA A 312 -12.23 -1.93 -27.63
CA ALA A 312 -13.63 -1.85 -28.04
C ALA A 312 -14.18 -3.22 -28.48
N HIS A 313 -13.42 -3.99 -29.26
CA HIS A 313 -13.85 -5.31 -29.73
C HIS A 313 -13.90 -6.36 -28.60
N TYR A 314 -12.96 -6.34 -27.64
CA TYR A 314 -13.03 -7.24 -26.48
C TYR A 314 -14.19 -6.88 -25.53
N ALA A 315 -14.51 -5.59 -25.38
CA ALA A 315 -15.68 -5.17 -24.63
C ALA A 315 -16.98 -5.67 -25.29
N GLU A 316 -17.10 -5.50 -26.61
CA GLU A 316 -18.26 -5.99 -27.36
C GLU A 316 -18.39 -7.52 -27.30
N LEU A 317 -17.26 -8.24 -27.41
CA LEU A 317 -17.24 -9.70 -27.29
C LEU A 317 -17.70 -10.16 -25.91
N ALA A 318 -17.30 -9.47 -24.83
CA ALA A 318 -17.72 -9.79 -23.47
C ALA A 318 -19.21 -9.52 -23.21
N GLU A 319 -19.81 -8.57 -23.92
CA GLU A 319 -21.24 -8.23 -23.83
C GLU A 319 -22.12 -9.11 -24.73
N THR A 320 -21.53 -9.81 -25.71
CA THR A 320 -22.27 -10.65 -26.67
C THR A 320 -22.53 -12.03 -26.08
N ASP A 321 -23.81 -12.42 -25.98
CA ASP A 321 -24.21 -13.74 -25.50
C ASP A 321 -23.94 -14.82 -26.58
N PRO A 322 -23.06 -15.80 -26.31
CA PRO A 322 -22.68 -16.83 -27.30
C PRO A 322 -23.84 -17.74 -27.71
N TYR A 323 -24.90 -17.85 -26.90
CA TYR A 323 -26.05 -18.71 -27.17
C TYR A 323 -27.17 -18.01 -27.93
N ASN A 324 -27.34 -16.70 -27.71
CA ASN A 324 -28.42 -15.91 -28.32
C ASN A 324 -27.98 -15.21 -29.62
N ASP A 325 -26.69 -14.89 -29.77
CA ASP A 325 -26.13 -14.29 -30.98
C ASP A 325 -24.82 -14.99 -31.39
N THR A 326 -24.92 -16.29 -31.66
CA THR A 326 -23.77 -17.14 -32.00
C THR A 326 -23.01 -16.62 -33.21
N THR A 327 -23.70 -16.08 -34.23
CA THR A 327 -23.04 -15.55 -35.43
C THR A 327 -22.24 -14.29 -35.14
N ARG A 328 -22.77 -13.33 -34.36
CA ARG A 328 -21.99 -12.15 -33.97
C ARG A 328 -20.82 -12.54 -33.06
N TYR A 329 -21.04 -13.46 -32.12
CA TYR A 329 -20.01 -13.96 -31.23
C TYR A 329 -18.85 -14.61 -32.01
N GLU A 330 -19.14 -15.50 -32.97
CA GLU A 330 -18.13 -16.13 -33.83
C GLU A 330 -17.35 -15.10 -34.67
N GLN A 331 -18.03 -14.08 -35.20
CA GLN A 331 -17.37 -12.98 -35.91
C GLN A 331 -16.44 -12.17 -35.01
N LEU A 332 -16.89 -11.80 -33.81
CA LEU A 332 -16.09 -11.05 -32.85
C LEU A 332 -14.89 -11.86 -32.35
N MET A 333 -15.05 -13.18 -32.15
CA MET A 333 -13.96 -14.09 -31.84
C MET A 333 -12.91 -14.13 -32.95
N ALA A 334 -13.32 -14.24 -34.22
CA ALA A 334 -12.38 -14.24 -35.34
C ALA A 334 -11.61 -12.90 -35.47
N ILE A 335 -12.30 -11.78 -35.23
CA ILE A 335 -11.67 -10.45 -35.17
C ILE A 335 -10.70 -10.37 -33.99
N ALA A 336 -11.08 -10.85 -32.81
CA ALA A 336 -10.23 -10.87 -31.63
C ALA A 336 -8.95 -11.69 -31.86
N GLU A 337 -9.04 -12.86 -32.51
CA GLU A 337 -7.87 -13.67 -32.88
C GLU A 337 -6.96 -12.98 -33.92
N GLU A 338 -7.51 -12.20 -34.84
CA GLU A 338 -6.73 -11.38 -35.76
C GLU A 338 -6.02 -10.24 -35.02
N LEU A 339 -6.74 -9.54 -34.15
CA LEU A 339 -6.21 -8.45 -33.34
C LEU A 339 -5.14 -8.95 -32.35
N ASP A 340 -5.29 -10.11 -31.73
CA ASP A 340 -4.25 -10.69 -30.88
C ASP A 340 -2.96 -11.00 -31.66
N ARG A 341 -3.09 -11.52 -32.89
CA ARG A 341 -1.93 -11.75 -33.77
C ARG A 341 -1.28 -10.44 -34.19
N GLU A 342 -2.07 -9.41 -34.46
CA GLU A 342 -1.56 -8.07 -34.77
C GLU A 342 -0.87 -7.44 -33.56
N LEU A 343 -1.45 -7.56 -32.37
CA LEU A 343 -0.90 -7.09 -31.10
C LEU A 343 0.47 -7.72 -30.81
N VAL A 344 0.61 -9.04 -30.98
CA VAL A 344 1.90 -9.74 -30.84
C VAL A 344 2.92 -9.19 -31.84
N ARG A 345 2.54 -9.00 -33.11
CA ARG A 345 3.45 -8.43 -34.12
C ARG A 345 3.88 -7.00 -33.81
N ILE A 346 2.97 -6.16 -33.34
CA ILE A 346 3.27 -4.76 -32.98
C ILE A 346 4.19 -4.74 -31.76
N THR A 347 3.86 -5.50 -30.70
CA THR A 347 4.68 -5.57 -29.48
C THR A 347 6.10 -6.07 -29.77
N GLU A 348 6.26 -7.14 -30.56
CA GLU A 348 7.58 -7.63 -30.98
C GLU A 348 8.36 -6.57 -31.77
N ARG A 349 7.71 -5.88 -32.72
CA ARG A 349 8.36 -4.79 -33.49
C ARG A 349 8.81 -3.64 -32.59
N ARG A 350 7.97 -3.25 -31.63
CA ARG A 350 8.25 -2.20 -30.64
C ARG A 350 9.39 -2.59 -29.72
N ILE A 351 9.39 -3.81 -29.19
CA ILE A 351 10.49 -4.39 -28.41
C ILE A 351 11.79 -4.37 -29.20
N ASN A 352 11.77 -4.83 -30.45
CA ASN A 352 12.95 -4.82 -31.33
C ASN A 352 13.45 -3.40 -31.61
N SER A 353 12.57 -2.40 -31.65
CA SER A 353 12.94 -0.99 -31.80
C SER A 353 13.61 -0.44 -30.53
N LEU A 354 13.16 -0.87 -29.34
CA LEU A 354 13.71 -0.45 -28.05
C LEU A 354 15.01 -1.19 -27.69
N GLN A 355 15.21 -2.41 -28.21
CA GLN A 355 16.34 -3.28 -27.92
C GLN A 355 17.73 -2.61 -28.10
N PRO A 356 18.00 -1.78 -29.14
CA PRO A 356 19.26 -1.05 -29.28
C PRO A 356 19.56 -0.11 -28.10
N VAL A 357 18.55 0.51 -27.50
CA VAL A 357 18.69 1.36 -26.31
C VAL A 357 19.19 0.53 -25.13
N ALA A 358 18.50 -0.58 -24.82
CA ALA A 358 18.89 -1.48 -23.74
C ALA A 358 20.27 -2.12 -23.97
N SER A 359 20.59 -2.49 -25.21
CA SER A 359 21.92 -3.01 -25.60
C SER A 359 23.02 -1.98 -25.37
N LYS A 360 22.79 -0.71 -25.74
CA LYS A 360 23.76 0.37 -25.54
C LYS A 360 23.98 0.67 -24.06
N ILE A 361 22.90 0.73 -23.27
CA ILE A 361 22.96 0.89 -21.81
C ILE A 361 23.76 -0.27 -21.19
N SER A 362 23.43 -1.52 -21.54
CA SER A 362 24.13 -2.72 -21.04
C SER A 362 25.63 -2.67 -21.36
N THR A 363 25.98 -2.25 -22.58
CA THR A 363 27.38 -2.12 -23.01
C THR A 363 28.11 -1.07 -22.19
N LEU A 364 27.51 0.11 -22.00
CA LEU A 364 28.10 1.19 -21.19
C LEU A 364 28.31 0.76 -19.74
N LEU A 365 27.42 -0.06 -19.20
CA LEU A 365 27.52 -0.64 -17.85
C LEU A 365 28.44 -1.86 -17.77
N ASN A 366 28.99 -2.35 -18.89
CA ASN A 366 29.77 -3.58 -18.96
C ASN A 366 28.97 -4.77 -18.39
N LEU A 367 27.77 -4.96 -18.92
CA LEU A 367 26.86 -6.07 -18.64
C LEU A 367 26.68 -6.94 -19.90
N PRO A 368 26.21 -8.19 -19.75
CA PRO A 368 25.62 -8.91 -20.87
C PRO A 368 24.52 -8.08 -21.54
N VAL A 369 24.21 -8.35 -22.81
CA VAL A 369 23.10 -7.63 -23.47
C VAL A 369 21.78 -8.00 -22.81
N ALA A 370 21.13 -7.03 -22.16
CA ALA A 370 19.79 -7.21 -21.61
C ALA A 370 18.81 -7.51 -22.74
N ARG A 371 18.04 -8.59 -22.63
CA ARG A 371 17.01 -8.97 -23.61
C ARG A 371 15.68 -8.37 -23.22
N LEU A 372 15.01 -7.70 -24.15
CA LEU A 372 13.69 -7.14 -23.89
C LEU A 372 12.58 -8.11 -24.31
N GLU A 373 11.54 -8.22 -23.49
CA GLU A 373 10.32 -8.99 -23.77
C GLU A 373 9.07 -8.17 -23.39
N SER A 374 7.88 -8.57 -23.84
CA SER A 374 6.63 -7.91 -23.43
C SER A 374 5.97 -8.66 -22.27
N THR A 375 5.26 -7.95 -21.39
CA THR A 375 4.48 -8.53 -20.30
C THR A 375 3.10 -7.87 -20.16
N GLU A 376 2.16 -8.62 -19.57
CA GLU A 376 0.84 -8.14 -19.14
C GLU A 376 0.84 -7.65 -17.69
N GLU A 377 1.96 -7.79 -16.98
CA GLU A 377 2.07 -7.33 -15.60
C GLU A 377 1.85 -5.82 -15.48
N ASP A 378 1.28 -5.39 -14.35
CA ASP A 378 0.95 -3.99 -14.09
C ASP A 378 2.15 -3.16 -13.62
N VAL A 379 3.29 -3.35 -14.28
CA VAL A 379 4.55 -2.64 -14.01
C VAL A 379 5.18 -2.21 -15.33
N ASN A 380 5.70 -0.98 -15.41
CA ASN A 380 6.23 -0.42 -16.66
C ASN A 380 7.37 -1.26 -17.25
N ALA A 381 8.22 -1.79 -16.39
CA ALA A 381 9.20 -2.81 -16.71
C ALA A 381 9.43 -3.72 -15.50
N ALA A 382 9.92 -4.94 -15.73
CA ALA A 382 10.28 -5.90 -14.70
C ALA A 382 11.49 -6.73 -15.12
N TYR A 383 12.51 -6.83 -14.27
CA TYR A 383 13.63 -7.72 -14.47
C TYR A 383 13.28 -9.14 -14.01
N LEU A 384 13.46 -10.09 -14.93
CA LEU A 384 13.35 -11.51 -14.60
C LEU A 384 14.68 -11.99 -14.00
N ILE A 385 14.70 -12.10 -12.67
CA ILE A 385 15.87 -12.48 -11.86
C ILE A 385 16.61 -13.69 -12.45
N GLY A 386 17.92 -13.54 -12.63
CA GLY A 386 18.82 -14.58 -13.13
C GLY A 386 18.68 -14.89 -14.62
N SER A 387 17.85 -14.16 -15.39
CA SER A 387 17.62 -14.47 -16.80
C SER A 387 18.28 -13.51 -17.79
N GLY A 388 18.72 -12.34 -17.32
CA GLY A 388 19.20 -11.26 -18.19
C GLY A 388 18.11 -10.64 -19.07
N LYS A 389 16.83 -10.86 -18.74
CA LYS A 389 15.67 -10.35 -19.47
C LYS A 389 14.97 -9.25 -18.69
N VAL A 390 14.57 -8.20 -19.38
CA VAL A 390 13.70 -7.14 -18.86
C VAL A 390 12.41 -7.17 -19.65
N GLN A 391 11.31 -7.42 -18.95
CA GLN A 391 9.98 -7.34 -19.52
C GLN A 391 9.50 -5.89 -19.50
N VAL A 392 8.79 -5.46 -20.53
CA VAL A 392 8.19 -4.11 -20.66
C VAL A 392 6.69 -4.26 -20.80
N LYS A 393 5.92 -3.42 -20.08
CA LYS A 393 4.45 -3.46 -20.11
C LYS A 393 3.94 -3.34 -21.54
N ARG A 394 3.03 -4.23 -21.93
CA ARG A 394 2.44 -4.21 -23.26
C ARG A 394 1.80 -2.87 -23.60
N GLN A 395 1.10 -2.27 -22.64
CA GLN A 395 0.48 -0.95 -22.82
C GLN A 395 1.50 0.14 -23.19
N VAL A 396 2.67 0.16 -22.57
CA VAL A 396 3.74 1.13 -22.86
C VAL A 396 4.23 0.99 -24.30
N LEU A 397 4.31 -0.25 -24.80
CA LEU A 397 4.72 -0.52 -26.19
C LEU A 397 3.66 -0.08 -27.21
N MET A 398 2.40 0.04 -26.80
CA MET A 398 1.29 0.50 -27.65
C MET A 398 1.15 2.03 -27.68
N GLU A 399 1.92 2.76 -26.87
CA GLU A 399 1.89 4.22 -26.90
C GLU A 399 2.68 4.76 -28.10
N ASP A 400 2.14 5.78 -28.75
CA ASP A 400 2.86 6.52 -29.81
C ASP A 400 3.68 7.70 -29.28
N LYS A 401 3.60 7.95 -27.97
CA LYS A 401 4.37 8.99 -27.30
C LYS A 401 5.81 8.51 -27.05
N PRO A 402 6.80 9.41 -27.03
CA PRO A 402 8.14 9.07 -26.52
C PRO A 402 8.05 8.45 -25.13
N LEU A 403 8.99 7.56 -24.78
CA LEU A 403 9.01 6.84 -23.49
C LEU A 403 8.75 7.80 -22.34
N SER A 404 7.80 7.53 -21.44
CA SER A 404 7.55 8.43 -20.30
C SER A 404 8.75 8.48 -19.34
N GLU A 405 8.75 9.44 -18.41
CA GLU A 405 9.77 9.54 -17.35
C GLU A 405 9.82 8.25 -16.52
N ASP A 406 8.65 7.72 -16.19
CA ASP A 406 8.50 6.49 -15.41
C ASP A 406 8.99 5.26 -16.16
N VAL A 407 8.76 5.17 -17.48
CA VAL A 407 9.24 4.05 -18.30
C VAL A 407 10.76 4.07 -18.42
N MET A 408 11.36 5.24 -18.63
CA MET A 408 12.82 5.37 -18.66
C MET A 408 13.44 5.03 -17.30
N SER A 409 12.81 5.49 -16.21
CA SER A 409 13.23 5.18 -14.85
C SER A 409 13.15 3.68 -14.56
N ALA A 410 12.02 3.05 -14.90
CA ALA A 410 11.82 1.61 -14.72
C ALA A 410 12.84 0.81 -15.54
N LEU A 411 13.05 1.13 -16.82
CA LEU A 411 14.02 0.40 -17.65
C LEU A 411 15.45 0.44 -17.07
N LEU A 412 15.91 1.59 -16.59
CA LEU A 412 17.23 1.72 -15.98
C LEU A 412 17.30 1.05 -14.60
N HIS A 413 16.23 1.09 -13.83
CA HIS A 413 16.09 0.36 -12.57
C HIS A 413 16.22 -1.16 -12.77
N GLU A 414 15.48 -1.71 -13.74
CA GLU A 414 15.52 -3.15 -14.04
C GLU A 414 16.89 -3.60 -14.58
N ILE A 415 17.58 -2.76 -15.36
CA ILE A 415 18.96 -3.04 -15.76
C ILE A 415 19.92 -2.97 -14.56
N GLY A 416 19.62 -2.12 -13.56
CA GLY A 416 20.32 -2.12 -12.27
C GLY A 416 20.18 -3.46 -11.54
N HIS A 417 19.00 -4.07 -11.54
CA HIS A 417 18.80 -5.42 -11.00
C HIS A 417 19.62 -6.48 -11.73
N MET A 418 19.71 -6.37 -13.05
CA MET A 418 20.58 -7.24 -13.83
C MET A 418 22.06 -7.09 -13.44
N GLU A 419 22.53 -5.87 -13.16
CA GLU A 419 23.91 -5.63 -12.72
C GLU A 419 24.21 -6.28 -11.37
N GLN A 420 23.26 -6.23 -10.45
CA GLN A 420 23.39 -6.87 -9.14
C GLN A 420 23.47 -8.40 -9.27
N ASP A 421 22.65 -9.02 -10.12
CA ASP A 421 22.69 -10.46 -10.40
C ASP A 421 24.02 -10.88 -11.06
N VAL A 422 24.52 -10.08 -12.00
CA VAL A 422 25.86 -10.29 -12.60
C VAL A 422 26.93 -10.32 -11.52
N LEU A 423 26.86 -9.40 -10.55
CA LEU A 423 27.84 -9.31 -9.47
C LEU A 423 27.79 -10.52 -8.53
N VAL A 424 26.59 -10.96 -8.14
CA VAL A 424 26.40 -12.17 -7.32
C VAL A 424 26.91 -13.42 -8.04
N ILE A 425 26.58 -13.59 -9.32
CA ILE A 425 27.07 -14.73 -10.12
C ILE A 425 28.61 -14.74 -10.17
N ARG A 426 29.24 -13.57 -10.41
CA ARG A 426 30.71 -13.46 -10.43
C ARG A 426 31.32 -13.81 -9.09
N MET A 427 30.72 -13.39 -7.97
CA MET A 427 31.18 -13.73 -6.62
C MET A 427 31.15 -15.23 -6.38
N ILE A 428 30.03 -15.90 -6.66
CA ILE A 428 29.91 -17.35 -6.47
C ILE A 428 30.93 -18.07 -7.37
N ALA A 429 31.12 -17.61 -8.61
CA ALA A 429 32.11 -18.17 -9.54
C ALA A 429 33.55 -18.04 -9.01
N ASP A 430 33.90 -16.91 -8.38
CA ASP A 430 35.20 -16.71 -7.72
C ASP A 430 35.37 -17.64 -6.52
N GLU A 431 34.33 -17.82 -5.70
CA GLU A 431 34.38 -18.69 -4.51
C GLU A 431 34.59 -20.17 -4.84
N ILE A 432 33.96 -20.66 -5.91
CA ILE A 432 34.13 -22.06 -6.37
C ILE A 432 35.37 -22.23 -7.26
N GLY A 433 36.09 -21.15 -7.56
CA GLY A 433 37.26 -21.17 -8.43
C GLY A 433 36.96 -21.54 -9.88
N LEU A 434 35.75 -21.26 -10.37
CA LEU A 434 35.33 -21.56 -11.73
C LEU A 434 36.09 -20.69 -12.73
N LYS A 435 36.72 -21.32 -13.73
CA LYS A 435 37.33 -20.64 -14.87
C LYS A 435 36.53 -20.85 -16.15
N PHE A 436 36.65 -19.92 -17.09
CA PHE A 436 36.04 -19.99 -18.40
C PHE A 436 36.59 -21.20 -19.15
N GLY A 437 35.70 -22.03 -19.70
CA GLY A 437 36.08 -23.28 -20.36
C GLY A 437 36.11 -24.52 -19.46
N GLN A 438 35.69 -24.44 -18.19
CA GLN A 438 35.48 -25.62 -17.33
C GLN A 438 33.99 -26.01 -17.33
N HIS A 439 33.66 -27.25 -17.77
CA HIS A 439 32.48 -27.44 -18.63
C HIS A 439 31.24 -28.21 -18.13
N SER A 440 31.14 -28.74 -16.90
CA SER A 440 29.81 -29.23 -16.45
C SER A 440 29.61 -29.21 -14.94
N GLN A 441 30.41 -29.97 -14.18
CA GLN A 441 30.19 -30.13 -12.73
C GLN A 441 30.32 -28.81 -11.95
N GLN A 442 31.23 -27.92 -12.33
CA GLN A 442 31.38 -26.63 -11.65
C GLN A 442 30.29 -25.61 -12.06
N LEU A 443 29.68 -25.77 -13.25
CA LEU A 443 28.53 -24.96 -13.65
C LEU A 443 27.28 -25.36 -12.87
N GLU A 444 27.09 -26.65 -12.62
CA GLU A 444 26.03 -27.17 -11.76
C GLU A 444 26.15 -26.63 -10.32
N GLN A 445 27.37 -26.62 -9.75
CA GLN A 445 27.62 -26.02 -8.44
C GLN A 445 27.31 -24.52 -8.38
N LEU A 446 27.67 -23.76 -9.42
CA LEU A 446 27.33 -22.34 -9.53
C LEU A 446 25.81 -22.14 -9.57
N TYR A 447 25.12 -22.94 -10.38
CA TYR A 447 23.67 -22.93 -10.53
C TYR A 447 22.97 -23.23 -9.20
N GLU A 448 23.36 -24.30 -8.51
CA GLU A 448 22.79 -24.70 -7.23
C GLU A 448 23.00 -23.64 -6.14
N ARG A 449 24.21 -23.08 -6.02
CA ARG A 449 24.49 -22.04 -5.02
C ARG A 449 23.70 -20.75 -5.27
N TYR A 450 23.55 -20.36 -6.53
CA TYR A 450 22.72 -19.23 -6.90
C TYR A 450 21.25 -19.50 -6.55
N ALA A 451 20.70 -20.64 -7.00
CA ALA A 451 19.31 -21.01 -6.75
C ALA A 451 18.98 -21.15 -5.26
N ALA A 452 19.91 -21.68 -4.45
CA ALA A 452 19.73 -21.80 -3.01
C ALA A 452 19.61 -20.43 -2.31
N GLY A 453 20.48 -19.49 -2.68
CA GLY A 453 20.54 -18.15 -2.10
C GLY A 453 19.42 -17.22 -2.58
N ILE A 454 19.22 -17.16 -3.90
CA ILE A 454 18.27 -16.24 -4.55
C ILE A 454 16.85 -16.81 -4.58
N GLY A 455 16.69 -18.14 -4.61
CA GLY A 455 15.40 -18.82 -4.71
C GLY A 455 14.95 -19.15 -6.13
N TYR A 456 15.72 -18.74 -7.15
CA TYR A 456 15.45 -18.99 -8.56
C TYR A 456 16.70 -19.50 -9.27
N ALA A 457 16.49 -20.39 -10.23
CA ALA A 457 17.54 -20.86 -11.12
C ALA A 457 17.91 -19.77 -12.15
N PRO A 458 19.20 -19.52 -12.40
CA PRO A 458 19.60 -18.62 -13.46
C PRO A 458 19.39 -19.27 -14.84
N ASP A 459 19.09 -18.46 -15.85
CA ASP A 459 19.08 -18.90 -17.25
C ASP A 459 20.50 -19.28 -17.69
N SER A 460 20.65 -20.43 -18.34
CA SER A 460 21.96 -20.95 -18.75
C SER A 460 22.67 -20.03 -19.73
N MET A 461 21.95 -19.38 -20.65
CA MET A 461 22.57 -18.47 -21.62
C MET A 461 23.02 -17.18 -20.96
N PHE A 462 22.24 -16.65 -20.02
CA PHE A 462 22.65 -15.51 -19.21
C PHE A 462 23.89 -15.83 -18.38
N LEU A 463 23.88 -16.95 -17.66
CA LEU A 463 25.00 -17.42 -16.85
C LEU A 463 26.30 -17.49 -17.68
N LEU A 464 26.24 -18.11 -18.86
CA LEU A 464 27.38 -18.20 -19.77
C LEU A 464 27.83 -16.83 -20.28
N ALA A 465 26.91 -15.91 -20.54
CA ALA A 465 27.24 -14.55 -20.96
C ALA A 465 27.96 -13.78 -19.83
N VAL A 466 27.54 -13.94 -18.57
CA VAL A 466 28.23 -13.38 -17.40
C VAL A 466 29.65 -13.93 -17.28
N LEU A 467 29.83 -15.24 -17.41
CA LEU A 467 31.16 -15.87 -17.31
C LEU A 467 32.09 -15.44 -18.45
N ARG A 468 31.57 -15.28 -19.68
CA ARG A 468 32.31 -14.74 -20.82
C ARG A 468 32.78 -13.31 -20.54
N LEU A 469 31.90 -12.47 -20.00
CA LEU A 469 32.20 -11.08 -19.70
C LEU A 469 33.20 -10.94 -18.55
N ARG A 470 33.09 -11.79 -17.52
CA ARG A 470 34.05 -11.91 -16.42
C ARG A 470 35.47 -12.19 -16.94
N ASN A 471 35.59 -13.03 -17.97
CA ASN A 471 36.87 -13.41 -18.59
C ASN A 471 37.94 -13.79 -17.55
N ASP A 472 37.54 -14.62 -16.57
CA ASP A 472 38.35 -15.09 -15.44
C ASP A 472 38.99 -14.03 -14.55
N LYS A 473 38.57 -12.77 -14.68
CA LYS A 473 38.99 -11.70 -13.77
C LYS A 473 38.19 -11.79 -12.47
N PRO A 474 38.85 -11.93 -11.31
CA PRO A 474 38.15 -11.92 -10.04
C PRO A 474 37.52 -10.55 -9.78
N LEU A 475 36.51 -10.52 -8.91
CA LEU A 475 35.97 -9.28 -8.36
C LEU A 475 37.06 -8.51 -7.62
N THR A 476 37.03 -7.18 -7.76
CA THR A 476 37.80 -6.28 -6.89
C THR A 476 37.32 -6.40 -5.43
N PRO A 477 38.13 -6.00 -4.44
CA PRO A 477 37.71 -6.05 -3.03
C PRO A 477 36.38 -5.34 -2.76
N ALA A 478 36.17 -4.16 -3.36
CA ALA A 478 34.93 -3.39 -3.20
C ALA A 478 33.72 -4.09 -3.84
N GLU A 479 33.88 -4.58 -5.07
CA GLU A 479 32.86 -5.39 -5.75
C GLU A 479 32.49 -6.63 -4.93
N LYS A 480 33.47 -7.30 -4.33
CA LYS A 480 33.25 -8.51 -3.53
C LYS A 480 32.42 -8.23 -2.27
N VAL A 481 32.71 -7.14 -1.55
CA VAL A 481 31.93 -6.72 -0.38
C VAL A 481 30.48 -6.42 -0.77
N ARG A 482 30.29 -5.65 -1.85
CA ARG A 482 28.97 -5.35 -2.40
C ARG A 482 28.23 -6.63 -2.81
N ALA A 483 28.88 -7.54 -3.52
CA ALA A 483 28.30 -8.83 -3.92
C ALA A 483 27.81 -9.66 -2.73
N MET A 484 28.60 -9.75 -1.66
CA MET A 484 28.22 -10.47 -0.44
C MET A 484 27.01 -9.82 0.25
N ARG A 485 26.97 -8.49 0.32
CA ARG A 485 25.82 -7.75 0.87
C ARG A 485 24.56 -8.03 0.06
N LEU A 486 24.65 -7.99 -1.26
CA LEU A 486 23.53 -8.30 -2.17
C LEU A 486 23.05 -9.76 -2.00
N TYR A 487 23.98 -10.71 -1.94
CA TYR A 487 23.65 -12.13 -1.71
C TYR A 487 22.98 -12.37 -0.34
N GLY A 488 23.48 -11.73 0.72
CA GLY A 488 22.87 -11.78 2.05
C GLY A 488 21.47 -11.17 2.09
N ALA A 489 21.27 -10.03 1.42
CA ALA A 489 19.96 -9.41 1.28
C ALA A 489 18.97 -10.30 0.52
N ALA A 490 19.42 -11.01 -0.52
CA ALA A 490 18.61 -11.99 -1.26
C ALA A 490 18.06 -13.09 -0.35
N HIS A 491 18.96 -13.63 0.47
CA HIS A 491 18.60 -14.70 1.39
C HIS A 491 17.57 -14.23 2.42
N GLN A 492 17.74 -13.03 2.96
CA GLN A 492 16.78 -12.43 3.88
C GLN A 492 15.42 -12.14 3.19
N ALA A 493 15.43 -11.66 1.95
CA ALA A 493 14.22 -11.41 1.18
C ALA A 493 13.39 -12.68 0.96
N LYS A 494 14.05 -13.82 0.70
CA LYS A 494 13.38 -15.13 0.62
C LYS A 494 12.69 -15.50 1.94
N ILE A 495 13.31 -15.22 3.09
CA ILE A 495 12.70 -15.42 4.41
C ILE A 495 11.50 -14.49 4.59
N ASN A 496 11.65 -13.22 4.23
CA ASN A 496 10.60 -12.21 4.32
C ASN A 496 9.41 -12.54 3.40
N ALA A 497 9.63 -13.04 2.19
CA ALA A 497 8.58 -13.46 1.27
C ALA A 497 7.71 -14.58 1.87
N ASN A 498 8.31 -15.51 2.61
CA ASN A 498 7.56 -16.54 3.34
C ASN A 498 6.70 -15.94 4.45
N GLN A 499 7.25 -15.01 5.22
CA GLN A 499 6.49 -14.29 6.25
C GLN A 499 5.35 -13.45 5.64
N GLY A 500 5.60 -12.79 4.51
CA GLY A 500 4.61 -12.01 3.78
C GLY A 500 3.45 -12.87 3.31
N ARG A 501 3.72 -14.05 2.73
CA ARG A 501 2.67 -15.03 2.36
C ARG A 501 1.80 -15.45 3.55
N MET A 502 2.39 -15.65 4.74
CA MET A 502 1.62 -15.97 5.94
C MET A 502 0.70 -14.81 6.37
N VAL A 503 1.19 -13.57 6.31
CA VAL A 503 0.40 -12.38 6.66
C VAL A 503 -0.71 -12.14 5.63
N GLN A 504 -0.43 -12.28 4.32
CA GLN A 504 -1.44 -12.19 3.27
C GLN A 504 -2.55 -13.24 3.47
N GLY A 505 -2.19 -14.50 3.72
CA GLY A 505 -3.19 -15.55 3.97
C GLY A 505 -4.07 -15.27 5.19
N ARG A 506 -3.58 -14.52 6.19
CA ARG A 506 -4.41 -14.05 7.31
C ARG A 506 -5.31 -12.87 6.91
N LEU A 507 -4.85 -11.94 6.08
CA LEU A 507 -5.68 -10.86 5.56
C LEU A 507 -6.84 -11.39 4.73
N ASP A 508 -6.59 -12.37 3.86
CA ASP A 508 -7.63 -13.01 3.05
C ASP A 508 -8.72 -13.62 3.94
N GLN A 509 -8.32 -14.32 5.01
CA GLN A 509 -9.26 -14.88 6.01
C GLN A 509 -10.09 -13.80 6.72
N ILE A 510 -9.49 -12.66 7.07
CA ILE A 510 -10.20 -11.55 7.73
C ILE A 510 -11.21 -10.92 6.77
N ASN A 511 -10.83 -10.69 5.51
CA ASN A 511 -11.71 -10.10 4.51
C ASN A 511 -12.90 -11.03 4.22
N GLU A 512 -12.66 -12.33 4.05
CA GLU A 512 -13.74 -13.33 3.95
C GLU A 512 -14.68 -13.29 5.16
N SER A 513 -14.14 -13.11 6.37
CA SER A 513 -14.94 -13.01 7.60
C SER A 513 -15.77 -11.73 7.66
N ILE A 514 -15.22 -10.60 7.20
CA ILE A 514 -15.95 -9.32 7.12
C ILE A 514 -17.11 -9.43 6.14
N ASP A 515 -16.89 -10.00 4.96
CA ASP A 515 -17.91 -10.17 3.93
C ASP A 515 -19.03 -11.11 4.42
N ALA A 516 -18.64 -12.22 5.05
CA ALA A 516 -19.54 -13.16 5.70
C ALA A 516 -20.43 -12.50 6.76
N LEU A 517 -19.84 -11.73 7.67
CA LEU A 517 -20.57 -11.01 8.72
C LEU A 517 -21.49 -9.95 8.13
N SER A 518 -21.02 -9.19 7.13
CA SER A 518 -21.78 -8.10 6.52
C SER A 518 -23.02 -8.59 5.77
N GLY A 519 -22.99 -9.82 5.24
CA GLY A 519 -24.12 -10.45 4.56
C GLY A 519 -25.25 -10.95 5.46
N GLY A 520 -25.12 -10.91 6.78
CA GLY A 520 -26.15 -11.37 7.73
C GLY A 520 -26.37 -12.90 7.79
N ASN A 521 -25.63 -13.66 6.99
CA ASN A 521 -25.74 -15.11 6.89
C ASN A 521 -25.36 -15.88 8.17
N TYR A 522 -24.81 -15.20 9.17
CA TYR A 522 -24.29 -15.78 10.41
C TYR A 522 -24.93 -15.20 11.67
N ASP A 523 -26.06 -14.51 11.54
CA ASP A 523 -26.73 -13.84 12.65
C ASP A 523 -27.13 -14.83 13.78
N VAL A 524 -27.42 -16.09 13.43
CA VAL A 524 -27.73 -17.17 14.36
C VAL A 524 -26.49 -17.70 15.08
N GLU A 525 -25.38 -17.84 14.36
CA GLU A 525 -24.07 -18.23 14.89
C GLU A 525 -23.52 -17.16 15.84
N LEU A 526 -23.74 -15.89 15.54
CA LEU A 526 -23.42 -14.76 16.40
C LEU A 526 -24.16 -14.84 17.74
N LEU A 527 -25.45 -15.20 17.74
CA LEU A 527 -26.19 -15.46 18.98
C LEU A 527 -25.57 -16.61 19.78
N ASN A 528 -25.11 -17.67 19.12
CA ASN A 528 -24.44 -18.79 19.80
C ASN A 528 -23.11 -18.37 20.44
N CYS A 529 -22.39 -17.40 19.87
CA CYS A 529 -21.16 -16.88 20.45
C CYS A 529 -21.38 -16.20 21.82
N LEU A 530 -22.59 -15.72 22.10
CA LEU A 530 -22.93 -15.15 23.40
C LEU A 530 -23.05 -16.21 24.52
N ARG A 531 -23.07 -17.51 24.18
CA ARG A 531 -22.95 -18.58 25.17
C ARG A 531 -21.53 -18.74 25.70
N SER A 532 -20.53 -18.53 24.84
CA SER A 532 -19.13 -18.82 25.14
C SER A 532 -18.22 -18.01 24.25
N GLN A 533 -17.27 -17.29 24.88
CA GLN A 533 -16.24 -16.52 24.20
C GLN A 533 -15.39 -17.39 23.25
N HIS A 534 -15.26 -18.69 23.54
CA HIS A 534 -14.52 -19.64 22.70
C HIS A 534 -15.03 -19.75 21.27
N GLY A 535 -16.31 -19.41 21.04
CA GLY A 535 -16.86 -19.35 19.70
C GLY A 535 -16.16 -18.31 18.82
N LEU A 536 -15.45 -17.33 19.39
CA LEU A 536 -14.79 -16.27 18.61
C LEU A 536 -13.25 -16.42 18.58
N ASP A 537 -12.66 -17.35 19.34
CA ASP A 537 -11.21 -17.52 19.45
C ASP A 537 -10.56 -17.68 18.06
N SER A 538 -11.19 -18.46 17.18
CA SER A 538 -10.70 -18.73 15.83
C SER A 538 -10.68 -17.51 14.90
N LEU A 539 -11.44 -16.46 15.24
CA LEU A 539 -11.45 -15.22 14.47
C LEU A 539 -10.26 -14.32 14.82
N PHE A 540 -9.53 -14.58 15.90
CA PHE A 540 -8.44 -13.73 16.36
C PHE A 540 -7.11 -14.48 16.41
N GLN A 541 -6.02 -13.75 16.15
CA GLN A 541 -4.68 -14.33 16.27
C GLN A 541 -4.48 -14.86 17.69
N ARG A 542 -4.00 -16.12 17.79
CA ARG A 542 -3.72 -16.83 19.05
C ARG A 542 -4.94 -17.15 19.91
N GLY A 543 -6.16 -17.06 19.37
CA GLY A 543 -7.35 -17.42 20.13
C GLY A 543 -7.76 -16.39 21.18
N GLN A 544 -7.28 -15.13 21.09
CA GLN A 544 -7.55 -14.11 22.10
C GLN A 544 -8.58 -13.10 21.60
N VAL A 545 -9.80 -13.20 22.14
CA VAL A 545 -10.88 -12.24 21.90
C VAL A 545 -10.54 -10.90 22.58
N PRO A 546 -10.61 -9.74 21.87
CA PRO A 546 -10.36 -8.43 22.47
C PRO A 546 -11.27 -8.15 23.68
N ALA A 547 -10.73 -7.55 24.74
CA ALA A 547 -11.48 -7.28 25.98
C ALA A 547 -12.73 -6.42 25.77
N VAL A 548 -12.68 -5.50 24.79
CA VAL A 548 -13.81 -4.65 24.38
C VAL A 548 -14.97 -5.48 23.86
N LEU A 549 -14.66 -6.47 23.03
CA LEU A 549 -15.63 -7.40 22.48
C LEU A 549 -16.21 -8.29 23.57
N VAL A 550 -15.39 -8.75 24.51
CA VAL A 550 -15.87 -9.50 25.68
C VAL A 550 -16.84 -8.67 26.52
N ALA A 551 -16.50 -7.42 26.82
CA ALA A 551 -17.38 -6.52 27.57
C ALA A 551 -18.71 -6.28 26.84
N GLU A 552 -18.64 -6.04 25.53
CA GLU A 552 -19.84 -5.83 24.71
C GLU A 552 -20.69 -7.09 24.58
N MET A 553 -20.07 -8.27 24.41
CA MET A 553 -20.78 -9.55 24.42
C MET A 553 -21.52 -9.77 25.73
N ASN A 554 -20.92 -9.44 26.87
CA ASN A 554 -21.59 -9.54 28.16
C ASN A 554 -22.78 -8.56 28.25
N SER A 555 -22.65 -7.34 27.72
CA SER A 555 -23.77 -6.39 27.62
C SER A 555 -24.88 -6.93 26.71
N CYS A 556 -24.55 -7.40 25.51
CA CYS A 556 -25.48 -8.01 24.56
C CYS A 556 -26.19 -9.23 25.17
N ALA A 557 -25.48 -10.07 25.94
CA ALA A 557 -26.08 -11.21 26.63
C ALA A 557 -27.09 -10.77 27.70
N GLN A 558 -26.82 -9.66 28.41
CA GLN A 558 -27.77 -9.07 29.37
C GLN A 558 -28.97 -8.41 28.67
N ASP A 559 -28.78 -7.77 27.53
CA ASP A 559 -29.85 -7.22 26.69
C ASP A 559 -30.76 -8.34 26.19
N LEU A 560 -30.17 -9.42 25.66
CA LEU A 560 -30.88 -10.63 25.24
C LEU A 560 -31.65 -11.28 26.38
N TYR A 561 -31.04 -11.38 27.57
CA TYR A 561 -31.73 -11.89 28.75
C TYR A 561 -32.97 -11.07 29.06
N ARG A 562 -32.89 -9.73 29.03
CA ARG A 562 -34.03 -8.83 29.24
C ARG A 562 -35.12 -9.02 28.17
N ILE A 563 -34.74 -9.07 26.89
CA ILE A 563 -35.65 -9.29 25.76
C ILE A 563 -36.39 -10.62 25.92
N VAL A 564 -35.65 -11.70 26.15
CA VAL A 564 -36.21 -13.06 26.30
C VAL A 564 -37.08 -13.18 27.55
N ASN A 565 -36.65 -12.63 28.68
CA ASN A 565 -37.42 -12.63 29.93
C ASN A 565 -38.74 -11.86 29.77
N ASN A 566 -38.74 -10.74 29.04
CA ASN A 566 -39.96 -9.97 28.76
C ASN A 566 -40.89 -10.70 27.78
N HIS A 567 -40.32 -11.32 26.75
CA HIS A 567 -41.10 -12.01 25.71
C HIS A 567 -41.77 -13.29 26.23
N TYR A 568 -41.06 -14.08 27.04
CA TYR A 568 -41.55 -15.36 27.59
C TYR A 568 -42.02 -15.27 29.06
N GLN A 569 -41.99 -14.09 29.68
CA GLN A 569 -42.38 -13.86 31.08
C GLN A 569 -41.67 -14.80 32.07
N LEU A 570 -40.35 -14.93 31.95
CA LEU A 570 -39.57 -15.92 32.71
C LEU A 570 -39.45 -15.60 34.22
N ASN A 571 -39.91 -14.43 34.70
CA ASN A 571 -39.85 -13.99 36.09
C ASN A 571 -38.46 -14.15 36.74
N GLY A 572 -37.39 -13.91 35.96
CA GLY A 572 -36.01 -14.02 36.43
C GLY A 572 -35.37 -15.41 36.28
N ALA A 573 -36.10 -16.42 35.77
CA ALA A 573 -35.52 -17.73 35.50
C ALA A 573 -34.55 -17.71 34.29
N PRO A 574 -33.37 -18.34 34.36
CA PRO A 574 -32.39 -18.35 33.27
C PRO A 574 -32.73 -19.35 32.14
N TYR A 575 -33.89 -20.01 32.20
CA TYR A 575 -34.35 -20.98 31.21
C TYR A 575 -35.88 -21.09 31.22
N LEU A 576 -36.44 -21.55 30.10
CA LEU A 576 -37.84 -21.97 29.98
C LEU A 576 -37.91 -23.50 29.98
N VAL A 577 -38.83 -24.09 30.74
CA VAL A 577 -39.13 -25.54 30.64
C VAL A 577 -40.29 -25.73 29.67
N ARG A 578 -40.01 -26.26 28.47
CA ARG A 578 -41.03 -26.59 27.46
C ARG A 578 -40.87 -28.06 27.08
N ASN A 579 -41.95 -28.85 27.17
CA ASN A 579 -41.95 -30.28 26.87
C ASN A 579 -40.87 -31.09 27.63
N GLY A 580 -40.65 -30.76 28.90
CA GLY A 580 -39.65 -31.42 29.75
C GLY A 580 -38.19 -31.08 29.45
N LYS A 581 -37.91 -30.18 28.49
CA LYS A 581 -36.55 -29.69 28.18
C LYS A 581 -36.34 -28.27 28.69
N LYS A 582 -35.18 -28.02 29.29
CA LYS A 582 -34.72 -26.66 29.64
C LYS A 582 -34.14 -25.99 28.40
N LEU A 583 -34.77 -24.93 27.92
CA LEU A 583 -34.28 -24.09 26.84
C LEU A 583 -33.56 -22.89 27.45
N ASP A 584 -32.29 -22.69 27.07
CA ASP A 584 -31.51 -21.55 27.52
C ASP A 584 -31.90 -20.25 26.80
N ILE A 585 -31.45 -19.11 27.33
CA ILE A 585 -31.73 -17.76 26.79
C ILE A 585 -31.39 -17.66 25.30
N ILE A 586 -30.28 -18.26 24.87
CA ILE A 586 -29.82 -18.18 23.47
C ILE A 586 -30.70 -19.02 22.54
N THR A 587 -31.18 -20.18 22.98
CA THR A 587 -32.14 -21.00 22.21
C THR A 587 -33.45 -20.25 22.03
N LEU A 588 -33.93 -19.62 23.11
CA LEU A 588 -35.16 -18.81 23.07
C LEU A 588 -34.99 -17.55 22.21
N ALA A 589 -33.85 -16.89 22.26
CA ALA A 589 -33.54 -15.76 21.39
C ALA A 589 -33.51 -16.14 19.91
N ARG A 590 -33.01 -17.35 19.58
CA ARG A 590 -33.06 -17.90 18.23
C ARG A 590 -34.50 -18.16 17.77
N GLU A 591 -35.37 -18.65 18.66
CA GLU A 591 -36.80 -18.81 18.35
C GLU A 591 -37.44 -17.44 18.04
N ILE A 592 -37.16 -16.41 18.86
CA ILE A 592 -37.66 -15.04 18.61
C ILE A 592 -37.14 -14.51 17.27
N TYR A 593 -35.84 -14.68 17.00
CA TYR A 593 -35.22 -14.20 15.77
C TYR A 593 -35.78 -14.87 14.50
N MET A 594 -36.16 -16.15 14.59
CA MET A 594 -36.77 -16.91 13.50
C MET A 594 -38.29 -16.70 13.38
N SER A 595 -38.87 -15.90 14.27
CA SER A 595 -40.30 -15.59 14.29
C SER A 595 -40.60 -14.21 13.70
N GLU A 596 -41.88 -13.85 13.65
CA GLU A 596 -42.33 -12.50 13.29
C GLU A 596 -41.84 -11.40 14.27
N ALA A 597 -41.33 -11.78 15.44
CA ALA A 597 -40.77 -10.87 16.44
C ALA A 597 -39.25 -10.61 16.28
N ILE A 598 -38.70 -10.78 15.06
CA ILE A 598 -37.29 -10.58 14.74
C ILE A 598 -36.76 -9.22 15.23
N ASP A 599 -37.58 -8.18 15.14
CA ASP A 599 -37.24 -6.79 15.52
C ASP A 599 -36.83 -6.65 16.99
N ALA A 600 -37.24 -7.57 17.86
CA ALA A 600 -36.85 -7.56 19.27
C ALA A 600 -35.38 -7.95 19.47
N VAL A 601 -34.85 -8.85 18.65
CA VAL A 601 -33.48 -9.42 18.80
C VAL A 601 -32.51 -8.83 17.78
N ALA A 602 -33.00 -8.39 16.61
CA ALA A 602 -32.20 -7.81 15.53
C ALA A 602 -31.26 -6.66 15.98
N PRO A 603 -31.63 -5.77 16.93
CA PRO A 603 -30.73 -4.72 17.41
C PRO A 603 -29.48 -5.28 18.09
N VAL A 604 -29.61 -6.36 18.88
CA VAL A 604 -28.48 -6.98 19.60
C VAL A 604 -27.50 -7.62 18.62
N ILE A 605 -28.04 -8.35 17.62
CA ILE A 605 -27.23 -8.97 16.56
C ILE A 605 -26.54 -7.89 15.73
N THR A 606 -27.26 -6.85 15.34
CA THR A 606 -26.73 -5.73 14.56
C THR A 606 -25.59 -5.03 15.30
N LYS A 607 -25.73 -4.84 16.61
CA LYS A 607 -24.68 -4.28 17.49
C LYS A 607 -23.44 -5.17 17.50
N LEU A 608 -23.60 -6.48 17.77
CA LEU A 608 -22.50 -7.43 17.83
C LEU A 608 -21.77 -7.58 16.48
N ARG A 609 -22.53 -7.67 15.38
CA ARG A 609 -22.01 -7.71 14.01
C ARG A 609 -21.19 -6.47 13.69
N ALA A 610 -21.73 -5.29 13.96
CA ALA A 610 -21.04 -4.03 13.69
C ALA A 610 -19.72 -3.94 14.48
N LEU A 611 -19.71 -4.39 15.73
CA LEU A 611 -18.50 -4.42 16.53
C LEU A 611 -17.45 -5.38 15.98
N LEU A 612 -17.85 -6.62 15.65
CA LEU A 612 -16.94 -7.62 15.09
C LEU A 612 -16.31 -7.14 13.77
N VAL A 613 -17.13 -6.59 12.87
CA VAL A 613 -16.65 -6.01 11.61
C VAL A 613 -15.65 -4.89 11.87
N GLN A 614 -15.92 -4.01 12.84
CA GLN A 614 -15.00 -2.93 13.19
C GLN A 614 -13.66 -3.45 13.70
N ILE A 615 -13.67 -4.44 14.60
CA ILE A 615 -12.45 -5.03 15.15
C ILE A 615 -11.63 -5.74 14.05
N LEU A 616 -12.29 -6.50 13.18
CA LEU A 616 -11.64 -7.18 12.06
C LEU A 616 -11.02 -6.19 11.07
N ARG A 617 -11.69 -5.05 10.80
CA ARG A 617 -11.13 -3.98 9.96
C ARG A 617 -9.87 -3.37 10.58
N GLU A 618 -9.85 -3.20 11.89
CA GLU A 618 -8.67 -2.68 12.57
C GLU A 618 -7.50 -3.67 12.59
N GLU A 619 -7.75 -4.97 12.79
CA GLU A 619 -6.72 -6.01 12.62
C GLU A 619 -6.21 -6.03 11.17
N SER A 620 -7.11 -5.95 10.19
CA SER A 620 -6.77 -5.87 8.77
C SER A 620 -5.84 -4.69 8.48
N ALA A 621 -6.13 -3.51 9.01
CA ALA A 621 -5.28 -2.33 8.83
C ALA A 621 -3.86 -2.51 9.41
N VAL A 622 -3.74 -3.11 10.61
CA VAL A 622 -2.44 -3.42 11.23
C VAL A 622 -1.66 -4.44 10.40
N LEU A 623 -2.33 -5.49 9.93
CA LEU A 623 -1.70 -6.52 9.11
C LEU A 623 -1.28 -6.00 7.73
N HIS A 624 -2.08 -5.14 7.09
CA HIS A 624 -1.69 -4.44 5.87
C HIS A 624 -0.41 -3.64 6.08
N LYS A 625 -0.33 -2.83 7.15
CA LYS A 625 0.88 -2.07 7.49
C LYS A 625 2.10 -2.99 7.65
N ARG A 626 1.94 -4.10 8.38
CA ARG A 626 3.01 -5.10 8.58
C ARG A 626 3.42 -5.76 7.26
N LEU A 627 2.46 -6.12 6.43
CA LEU A 627 2.70 -6.74 5.13
C LEU A 627 3.46 -5.81 4.20
N THR A 628 3.06 -4.53 4.14
CA THR A 628 3.79 -3.48 3.43
C THR A 628 5.23 -3.37 3.93
N GLN A 629 5.47 -3.42 5.24
CA GLN A 629 6.83 -3.41 5.80
C GLN A 629 7.64 -4.63 5.35
N ILE A 630 7.06 -5.85 5.44
CA ILE A 630 7.74 -7.10 5.05
C ILE A 630 8.11 -7.09 3.57
N TRP A 631 7.18 -6.72 2.68
CA TRP A 631 7.43 -6.71 1.24
C TRP A 631 8.43 -5.64 0.81
N ARG A 632 8.51 -4.52 1.53
CA ARG A 632 9.51 -3.47 1.27
C ARG A 632 10.88 -3.79 1.85
N THR A 633 10.97 -4.73 2.79
CA THR A 633 12.24 -5.34 3.19
C THR A 633 12.61 -6.44 2.20
N GLY A 634 12.97 -6.03 0.98
CA GLY A 634 13.20 -6.90 -0.17
C GLY A 634 14.63 -6.82 -0.72
N TYR A 635 14.96 -7.84 -1.51
CA TYR A 635 16.18 -7.99 -2.29
C TYR A 635 16.42 -6.71 -3.13
N HIS A 636 17.66 -6.22 -3.22
CA HIS A 636 18.09 -5.14 -4.13
C HIS A 636 17.52 -3.72 -3.97
N GLU A 637 16.44 -3.56 -3.20
CA GLU A 637 15.63 -2.34 -3.16
C GLU A 637 16.40 -1.08 -2.77
N ALA A 638 17.35 -1.13 -1.83
CA ALA A 638 18.05 0.07 -1.38
C ALA A 638 18.87 0.73 -2.50
N GLU A 639 19.63 -0.06 -3.27
CA GLU A 639 20.35 0.47 -4.43
C GLU A 639 19.40 0.83 -5.57
N ALA A 640 18.39 -0.01 -5.81
CA ALA A 640 17.45 0.18 -6.89
C ALA A 640 16.57 1.43 -6.69
N TYR A 641 16.18 1.76 -5.45
CA TYR A 641 15.52 3.02 -5.10
C TYR A 641 16.41 4.22 -5.32
N VAL A 642 17.69 4.15 -4.92
CA VAL A 642 18.64 5.24 -5.19
C VAL A 642 18.79 5.47 -6.70
N ILE A 643 18.91 4.38 -7.48
CA ILE A 643 18.98 4.46 -8.94
C ILE A 643 17.69 5.10 -9.48
N SER A 644 16.52 4.60 -9.11
CA SER A 644 15.23 5.13 -9.55
C SER A 644 15.05 6.60 -9.23
N ASP A 645 15.39 7.02 -8.01
CA ASP A 645 15.23 8.41 -7.60
C ASP A 645 16.18 9.32 -8.38
N ARG A 646 17.45 8.93 -8.56
CA ARG A 646 18.39 9.69 -9.38
C ARG A 646 17.98 9.75 -10.84
N VAL A 647 17.56 8.63 -11.42
CA VAL A 647 17.12 8.57 -12.82
C VAL A 647 15.87 9.42 -13.03
N SER A 648 14.85 9.27 -12.19
CA SER A 648 13.62 10.05 -12.26
C SER A 648 13.90 11.56 -12.25
N VAL A 649 14.76 12.03 -11.33
CA VAL A 649 15.16 13.43 -11.24
C VAL A 649 15.91 13.90 -12.48
N ILE A 650 16.92 13.13 -12.93
CA ILE A 650 17.76 13.50 -14.08
C ILE A 650 16.95 13.52 -15.38
N VAL A 651 16.09 12.52 -15.59
CA VAL A 651 15.22 12.42 -16.76
C VAL A 651 14.28 13.63 -16.83
N LYS A 652 13.61 13.97 -15.72
CA LYS A 652 12.77 15.17 -15.63
C LYS A 652 13.57 16.42 -15.96
N ALA A 653 14.78 16.54 -15.42
CA ALA A 653 15.65 17.69 -15.64
C ALA A 653 16.08 17.85 -17.11
N ILE A 654 16.41 16.74 -17.79
CA ILE A 654 16.72 16.72 -19.22
C ILE A 654 15.49 17.16 -20.03
N ARG A 655 14.31 16.59 -19.74
CA ARG A 655 13.08 16.89 -20.48
C ARG A 655 12.61 18.33 -20.34
N LYS A 656 12.75 18.88 -19.14
CA LYS A 656 12.41 20.27 -18.84
C LYS A 656 13.51 21.25 -19.28
N ASN A 657 14.60 20.77 -19.88
CA ASN A 657 15.78 21.56 -20.26
C ASN A 657 16.40 22.35 -19.09
N TRP A 658 16.33 21.80 -17.87
CA TRP A 658 16.92 22.42 -16.67
C TRP A 658 18.44 22.26 -16.63
N PHE A 659 18.97 21.20 -17.25
CA PHE A 659 20.40 21.02 -17.48
C PHE A 659 20.64 20.87 -18.98
N GLN A 660 21.40 21.80 -19.55
CA GLN A 660 21.95 21.62 -20.90
C GLN A 660 23.17 20.73 -20.78
N THR A 661 23.11 19.52 -21.33
CA THR A 661 24.29 18.69 -21.54
C THR A 661 25.11 19.32 -22.67
N SER A 662 26.17 20.03 -22.31
CA SER A 662 27.17 20.56 -23.24
C SER A 662 27.99 19.45 -23.88
#